data_AF-A0A084FYI9-F1
#
_entry.id   AF-A0A084FYI9-F1
#
_cell.length_a   1.000
_cell.length_b   1.000
_cell.length_c   1.000
_cell.angle_alpha   90.00
_cell.angle_beta   90.00
_cell.angle_gamma   90.00
#
_symmetry.space_group_name_H-M   'P 1'
#
loop_
_entity.id
_entity.type
_entity.pdbx_description
1 polymer ?
#
loop_
_entity_poly.entity_id
_entity_poly.type
_entity_poly.pdbx_seq_one_letter_code
_entity_poly.pdbx_strand_id
1 'polypeptide(L)'
;MAFQWLFKRKEEHRGLLVGLDASGKTTLLYQLKLREAVTTIPTIGFNVETIEHPKGTNFTLWEVGGCSQIKNLLYHYIQPGTFIIYLHDCSAEESWQQESVIFLRESIEMWVSNGCGHICVVMNKQDKLAPETRESVLQEKSELFENVLRPHKNSTECRVLQLPGLSAHTGERVYEILDEVHRMIAGKGKTVTPPAQPVPVVAQEPTTEELMQRISLANSKMGSADEFWQAFLRADIESWDHHTHLRAGYAVLIEAFSRGDSVLRSAETFLDHLERLKSTNPDKFRNTAHKTMTAFWLFQLRLAALTYQADKGVEKAPSLANFGAVLLHSPHLMNTGLWKKYYTKDLLFSPKARENWYFPDIQPLPTSLPKTKAQPQQEQEQAKPASERLLRFAFIVVQKIMPTNRRRGEIIGYALDALKQHTIRERAKNPRVAPYSLTQAYFWIQIFHHARVSLEAAGEKSLPGLPTQISALSFEAFKALLNLKGDEWKLHYSPRVWNSIPARMEFQIPDLKPLPNALIVPPPSNIELARSKMLESIQEGVSIRHEIPRDEDLVVMAAILVGEVGALESSPEEIKTHGGLLAYLYSRLVSDEGTGVDVGEEGSLGVSSRAVSVALELPGPYLSGITGKMFWVQQVIAASAKAKAAGDQLSFSQFINGARHLAHEQLPLVYYSQELWESKEADDAFVPPDVRPFPALIIPAKE
;
A
#
# COMPACT_ATOMS: atom_id res chain seq x y z
N MET A 1 -34.01 -0.44 -27.18
CA MET A 1 -32.60 -0.12 -27.43
C MET A 1 -32.23 1.19 -26.72
N ALA A 2 -31.83 1.18 -25.45
CA ALA A 2 -31.47 2.40 -24.72
C ALA A 2 -30.68 2.14 -23.41
N PHE A 3 -29.67 1.26 -23.41
CA PHE A 3 -28.80 1.05 -22.22
C PHE A 3 -27.33 0.76 -22.54
N GLN A 4 -26.88 0.97 -23.78
CA GLN A 4 -25.51 0.68 -24.20
C GLN A 4 -24.51 1.82 -23.88
N TRP A 5 -24.99 3.00 -23.46
CA TRP A 5 -24.13 4.17 -23.15
C TRP A 5 -23.63 4.23 -21.70
N LEU A 6 -24.26 3.49 -20.77
CA LEU A 6 -23.97 3.55 -19.33
C LEU A 6 -22.83 2.61 -18.90
N PHE A 7 -22.38 1.73 -19.81
CA PHE A 7 -21.34 0.73 -19.56
C PHE A 7 -20.24 0.71 -20.62
N LYS A 8 -20.13 1.74 -21.48
CA LYS A 8 -18.97 1.86 -22.35
C LYS A 8 -17.78 2.26 -21.47
N ARG A 9 -17.06 1.26 -20.94
CA ARG A 9 -15.76 1.44 -20.29
C ARG A 9 -14.92 2.32 -21.22
N LYS A 10 -14.35 3.42 -20.71
CA LYS A 10 -13.34 4.18 -21.45
C LYS A 10 -12.24 3.18 -21.83
N GLU A 11 -11.79 3.20 -23.07
CA GLU A 11 -10.67 2.33 -23.48
C GLU A 11 -9.44 2.76 -22.69
N GLU A 12 -8.82 1.83 -21.96
CA GLU A 12 -7.62 2.10 -21.17
C GLU A 12 -6.42 1.45 -21.84
N HIS A 13 -5.38 2.25 -22.08
CA HIS A 13 -4.12 1.77 -22.63
C HIS A 13 -2.98 2.06 -21.66
N ARG A 14 -2.14 1.06 -21.45
CA ARG A 14 -0.93 1.15 -20.64
C ARG A 14 0.26 1.50 -21.52
N GLY A 15 1.02 2.50 -21.10
CA GLY A 15 2.26 2.90 -21.76
C GLY A 15 3.44 3.02 -20.82
N LEU A 16 4.65 2.83 -21.33
CA LEU A 16 5.90 3.10 -20.63
C LEU A 16 6.58 4.33 -21.24
N LEU A 17 7.01 5.26 -20.40
CA LEU A 17 7.84 6.39 -20.78
C LEU A 17 9.29 6.10 -20.37
N VAL A 18 10.14 5.89 -21.37
CA VAL A 18 11.51 5.38 -21.24
C VAL A 18 12.50 6.32 -21.92
N GLY A 19 13.75 6.34 -21.49
CA GLY A 19 14.81 7.19 -22.05
C GLY A 19 15.90 7.43 -21.01
N LEU A 20 17.06 7.92 -21.46
CA LEU A 20 18.16 8.25 -20.55
C LEU A 20 17.78 9.36 -19.55
N ASP A 21 18.55 9.45 -18.47
CA ASP A 21 18.38 10.51 -17.48
C ASP A 21 18.55 11.89 -18.12
N ALA A 22 17.80 12.85 -17.58
CA ALA A 22 17.61 14.19 -18.15
C ALA A 22 16.94 14.27 -19.53
N SER A 23 16.43 13.20 -20.15
CA SER A 23 15.70 13.33 -21.44
C SER A 23 14.37 14.11 -21.35
N GLY A 24 13.88 14.38 -20.13
CA GLY A 24 12.67 15.19 -19.88
C GLY A 24 11.39 14.37 -19.66
N LYS A 25 11.52 13.09 -19.30
CA LYS A 25 10.39 12.16 -19.08
C LYS A 25 9.39 12.67 -18.05
N THR A 26 9.87 13.06 -16.87
CA THR A 26 9.05 13.55 -15.76
C THR A 26 8.28 14.80 -16.16
N THR A 27 8.99 15.75 -16.79
CA THR A 27 8.41 16.99 -17.29
C THR A 27 7.33 16.69 -18.32
N LEU A 28 7.57 15.76 -19.25
CA LEU A 28 6.58 15.35 -20.25
C LEU A 28 5.34 14.74 -19.60
N LEU A 29 5.52 13.83 -18.64
CA LEU A 29 4.43 13.15 -17.94
C LEU A 29 3.52 14.16 -17.21
N TYR A 30 4.11 15.09 -16.46
CA TYR A 30 3.35 16.12 -15.76
C TYR A 30 2.71 17.13 -16.70
N GLN A 31 3.37 17.51 -17.79
CA GLN A 31 2.79 18.38 -18.80
C GLN A 31 1.54 17.76 -19.45
N LEU A 32 1.59 16.45 -19.74
CA LEU A 32 0.44 15.67 -20.24
C LEU A 32 -0.67 15.52 -19.18
N LYS A 33 -0.33 15.54 -17.89
CA LYS A 33 -1.31 15.37 -16.81
C LYS A 33 -1.98 16.69 -16.40
N LEU A 34 -1.19 17.76 -16.26
CA LEU A 34 -1.58 19.01 -15.61
C LEU A 34 -1.84 20.15 -16.60
N ARG A 35 -1.39 20.05 -17.86
CA ARG A 35 -1.48 21.12 -18.88
C ARG A 35 -0.71 22.40 -18.56
N GLU A 36 0.13 22.40 -17.54
CA GLU A 36 0.90 23.56 -17.08
C GLU A 36 2.39 23.21 -17.00
N ALA A 37 3.26 24.20 -17.22
CA ALA A 37 4.70 24.03 -17.10
C ALA A 37 5.08 23.84 -15.62
N VAL A 38 5.66 22.69 -15.29
CA VAL A 38 6.06 22.34 -13.93
C VAL A 38 7.57 22.12 -13.86
N THR A 39 8.25 22.81 -12.95
CA THR A 39 9.60 22.46 -12.51
C THR A 39 9.55 21.21 -11.66
N THR A 40 9.98 20.08 -12.22
CA THR A 40 9.97 18.78 -11.57
C THR A 40 11.33 18.49 -10.94
N ILE A 41 11.34 17.92 -9.74
CA ILE A 41 12.51 17.18 -9.24
C ILE A 41 12.61 15.90 -10.09
N PRO A 42 13.79 15.46 -10.56
CA PRO A 42 13.91 14.23 -11.33
C PRO A 42 13.25 13.03 -10.63
N THR A 43 12.46 12.27 -11.38
CA THR A 43 11.73 11.10 -10.86
C THR A 43 12.69 10.08 -10.26
N ILE A 44 12.32 9.56 -9.10
CA ILE A 44 13.09 8.54 -8.38
C ILE A 44 12.34 7.22 -8.48
N GLY A 45 12.88 6.29 -9.26
CA GLY A 45 12.25 5.01 -9.55
C GLY A 45 11.26 5.10 -10.70
N PHE A 46 9.98 5.22 -10.35
CA PHE A 46 8.88 5.16 -11.30
C PHE A 46 7.78 6.16 -10.92
N ASN A 47 7.19 6.82 -11.92
CA ASN A 47 5.99 7.65 -11.76
C ASN A 47 4.86 7.06 -12.62
N VAL A 48 3.61 7.10 -12.14
CA VAL A 48 2.47 6.55 -12.87
C VAL A 48 1.34 7.56 -12.85
N GLU A 49 0.94 8.00 -14.05
CA GLU A 49 -0.16 8.95 -14.20
C GLU A 49 -1.15 8.46 -15.25
N THR A 50 -2.44 8.55 -14.92
CA THR A 50 -3.53 8.33 -15.89
C THR A 50 -3.96 9.65 -16.49
N ILE A 51 -3.82 9.78 -17.81
CA ILE A 51 -4.15 10.96 -18.60
C ILE A 51 -5.44 10.68 -19.37
N GLU A 52 -6.44 11.54 -19.19
CA GLU A 52 -7.68 11.46 -19.96
C GLU A 52 -7.50 12.12 -21.32
N HIS A 53 -7.65 11.33 -22.39
CA HIS A 53 -7.59 11.83 -23.76
C HIS A 53 -8.96 12.39 -24.19
N PRO A 54 -9.03 13.52 -24.91
CA PRO A 54 -10.29 14.11 -25.37
C PRO A 54 -11.18 13.18 -26.21
N LYS A 55 -10.59 12.15 -26.83
CA LYS A 55 -11.32 11.13 -27.62
C LYS A 55 -11.97 10.01 -26.78
N GLY A 56 -11.97 10.13 -25.44
CA GLY A 56 -12.61 9.17 -24.53
C GLY A 56 -11.74 7.95 -24.20
N THR A 57 -10.44 8.04 -24.39
CA THR A 57 -9.43 7.00 -24.09
C THR A 57 -8.61 7.44 -22.88
N ASN A 58 -8.34 6.55 -21.94
CA ASN A 58 -7.44 6.80 -20.82
C ASN A 58 -6.06 6.20 -21.13
N PHE A 59 -5.01 6.97 -20.93
CA PHE A 59 -3.64 6.49 -21.04
C PHE A 59 -2.99 6.45 -19.65
N THR A 60 -2.65 5.27 -19.16
CA THR A 60 -1.88 5.12 -17.92
C THR A 60 -0.41 4.98 -18.28
N LEU A 61 0.35 6.06 -18.10
CA LEU A 61 1.77 6.14 -18.43
C LEU A 61 2.63 5.86 -17.20
N TRP A 62 3.57 4.93 -17.38
CA TRP A 62 4.56 4.53 -16.39
C TRP A 62 5.91 5.12 -16.80
N GLU A 63 6.33 6.20 -16.16
CA GLU A 63 7.68 6.72 -16.29
C GLU A 63 8.66 5.82 -15.55
N VAL A 64 9.75 5.47 -16.22
CA VAL A 64 10.85 4.69 -15.64
C VAL A 64 12.11 5.54 -15.61
N GLY A 65 12.78 5.64 -14.46
CA GLY A 65 14.07 6.33 -14.33
C GLY A 65 15.13 5.78 -15.30
N GLY A 66 16.05 6.63 -15.76
CA GLY A 66 17.02 6.30 -16.81
C GLY A 66 18.27 5.54 -16.34
N CYS A 67 18.35 5.16 -15.05
CA CYS A 67 19.51 4.45 -14.50
C CYS A 67 19.62 3.02 -15.06
N SER A 68 20.83 2.60 -15.42
CA SER A 68 21.15 1.28 -15.97
C SER A 68 20.73 0.11 -15.07
N GLN A 69 20.65 0.31 -13.75
CA GLN A 69 20.21 -0.70 -12.78
C GLN A 69 18.69 -0.97 -12.83
N ILE A 70 17.87 0.00 -13.29
CA ILE A 70 16.41 -0.17 -13.47
C ILE A 70 16.08 -0.88 -14.79
N LYS A 71 17.06 -1.01 -15.71
CA LYS A 71 16.87 -1.74 -16.99
C LYS A 71 16.32 -3.15 -16.77
N ASN A 72 16.80 -3.84 -15.73
CA ASN A 72 16.27 -5.14 -15.36
C ASN A 72 14.83 -5.01 -14.84
N LEU A 73 14.45 -3.99 -14.08
CA LEU A 73 13.06 -3.88 -13.61
C LEU A 73 12.04 -3.62 -14.74
N LEU A 74 12.45 -3.10 -15.90
CA LEU A 74 11.58 -2.84 -17.06
C LEU A 74 10.78 -4.08 -17.51
N TYR A 75 11.35 -5.30 -17.40
CA TYR A 75 10.65 -6.50 -17.87
C TYR A 75 9.33 -6.76 -17.13
N HIS A 76 9.23 -6.34 -15.86
CA HIS A 76 8.00 -6.50 -15.07
C HIS A 76 6.85 -5.60 -15.53
N TYR A 77 7.13 -4.53 -16.27
CA TYR A 77 6.12 -3.55 -16.67
C TYR A 77 5.62 -3.75 -18.10
N ILE A 78 6.28 -4.60 -18.89
CA ILE A 78 5.91 -4.87 -20.28
C ILE A 78 4.97 -6.07 -20.29
N GLN A 79 3.66 -5.77 -20.33
CA GLN A 79 2.62 -6.75 -20.56
C GLN A 79 2.20 -6.73 -22.05
N PRO A 80 1.59 -7.81 -22.56
CA PRO A 80 1.08 -7.83 -23.93
C PRO A 80 0.19 -6.63 -24.24
N GLY A 81 0.53 -5.87 -25.28
CA GLY A 81 -0.21 -4.67 -25.71
C GLY A 81 0.25 -3.35 -25.07
N THR A 82 1.24 -3.36 -24.18
CA THR A 82 1.87 -2.13 -23.66
C THR A 82 2.53 -1.35 -24.80
N PHE A 83 2.34 -0.03 -24.85
CA PHE A 83 3.08 0.83 -25.79
C PHE A 83 4.26 1.51 -25.10
N ILE A 84 5.29 1.90 -25.87
CA ILE A 84 6.48 2.55 -25.34
C ILE A 84 6.65 3.92 -26.00
N ILE A 85 6.88 4.96 -25.20
CA ILE A 85 7.35 6.26 -25.61
C ILE A 85 8.81 6.37 -25.18
N TYR A 86 9.73 6.32 -26.13
CA TYR A 86 11.15 6.52 -25.93
C TYR A 86 11.50 8.00 -26.14
N LEU A 87 11.88 8.71 -25.09
CA LEU A 87 12.15 10.14 -25.13
C LEU A 87 13.66 10.42 -25.24
N HIS A 88 14.05 11.20 -26.26
CA HIS A 88 15.43 11.58 -26.56
C HIS A 88 15.63 13.10 -26.41
N ASP A 89 16.78 13.53 -25.90
CA ASP A 89 17.17 14.94 -25.82
C ASP A 89 17.91 15.38 -27.09
N CYS A 90 17.27 16.22 -27.90
CA CYS A 90 17.87 16.68 -29.15
C CYS A 90 18.98 17.72 -28.95
N SER A 91 19.10 18.32 -27.77
CA SER A 91 20.13 19.30 -27.44
C SER A 91 21.38 18.69 -26.78
N ALA A 92 21.35 17.40 -26.47
CA ALA A 92 22.44 16.71 -25.80
C ALA A 92 23.68 16.55 -26.70
N GLU A 93 24.85 16.48 -26.05
CA GLU A 93 26.14 16.22 -26.69
C GLU A 93 26.19 14.82 -27.32
N GLU A 94 27.15 14.64 -28.22
CA GLU A 94 27.25 13.44 -29.05
C GLU A 94 27.52 12.15 -28.26
N SER A 95 28.27 12.23 -27.17
CA SER A 95 28.50 11.09 -26.24
C SER A 95 27.19 10.60 -25.64
N TRP A 96 26.38 11.50 -25.08
CA TRP A 96 25.08 11.19 -24.52
C TRP A 96 24.10 10.67 -25.59
N GLN A 97 24.18 11.22 -26.81
CA GLN A 97 23.38 10.74 -27.95
C GLN A 97 23.72 9.28 -28.28
N GLN A 98 25.00 8.94 -28.36
CA GLN A 98 25.44 7.56 -28.61
C GLN A 98 24.95 6.62 -27.52
N GLU A 99 25.05 7.01 -26.25
CA GLU A 99 24.52 6.23 -25.12
C GLU A 99 23.00 6.03 -25.24
N SER A 100 22.24 7.04 -25.67
CA SER A 100 20.79 6.94 -25.86
C SER A 100 20.45 5.93 -26.96
N VAL A 101 21.19 5.96 -28.06
CA VAL A 101 21.02 5.00 -29.17
C VAL A 101 21.38 3.58 -28.73
N ILE A 102 22.47 3.39 -27.98
CA ILE A 102 22.88 2.10 -27.42
C ILE A 102 21.79 1.58 -26.47
N PHE A 103 21.30 2.42 -25.56
CA PHE A 103 20.24 2.06 -24.63
C PHE A 103 19.00 1.54 -25.35
N LEU A 104 18.54 2.23 -26.40
CA LEU A 104 17.39 1.78 -27.17
C LEU A 104 17.65 0.43 -27.84
N ARG A 105 18.83 0.27 -28.45
CA ARG A 105 19.24 -0.95 -29.15
C ARG A 105 19.29 -2.16 -28.22
N GLU A 106 19.84 -2.00 -27.03
CA GLU A 106 19.90 -3.08 -26.03
C GLU A 106 18.53 -3.45 -25.48
N SER A 107 17.59 -2.49 -25.45
CA SER A 107 16.31 -2.69 -24.78
C SER A 107 15.19 -3.19 -25.70
N ILE A 108 15.24 -2.87 -26.99
CA ILE A 108 14.13 -3.14 -27.93
C ILE A 108 13.83 -4.63 -28.11
N GLU A 109 14.84 -5.49 -28.15
CA GLU A 109 14.65 -6.95 -28.28
C GLU A 109 13.85 -7.50 -27.10
N MET A 110 14.19 -7.05 -25.90
CA MET A 110 13.50 -7.41 -24.66
C MET A 110 12.07 -6.87 -24.65
N TRP A 111 11.82 -5.65 -25.12
CA TRP A 111 10.47 -5.10 -25.19
C TRP A 111 9.56 -5.86 -26.14
N VAL A 112 10.05 -6.13 -27.35
CA VAL A 112 9.32 -6.87 -28.38
C VAL A 112 9.03 -8.30 -27.92
N SER A 113 10.01 -8.98 -27.32
CA SER A 113 9.86 -10.36 -26.83
C SER A 113 8.82 -10.51 -25.72
N ASN A 114 8.59 -9.46 -24.92
CA ASN A 114 7.57 -9.42 -23.86
C ASN A 114 6.20 -8.92 -24.36
N GLY A 115 5.98 -8.79 -25.68
CA GLY A 115 4.68 -8.47 -26.26
C GLY A 115 4.33 -6.99 -26.31
N CYS A 116 5.33 -6.10 -26.33
CA CYS A 116 5.14 -4.67 -26.60
C CYS A 116 4.37 -4.47 -27.91
N GLY A 117 3.29 -3.68 -27.86
CA GLY A 117 2.38 -3.51 -28.99
C GLY A 117 2.81 -2.44 -29.99
N HIS A 118 3.41 -1.35 -29.51
CA HIS A 118 3.76 -0.16 -30.28
C HIS A 118 4.96 0.57 -29.64
N ILE A 119 5.88 1.11 -30.44
CA ILE A 119 7.05 1.87 -29.96
C ILE A 119 7.12 3.22 -30.69
N CYS A 120 7.20 4.31 -29.93
CA CYS A 120 7.33 5.67 -30.45
C CYS A 120 8.62 6.29 -29.92
N VAL A 121 9.49 6.79 -30.80
CA VAL A 121 10.63 7.64 -30.40
C VAL A 121 10.23 9.10 -30.53
N VAL A 122 10.43 9.88 -29.48
CA VAL A 122 10.05 11.30 -29.38
C VAL A 122 11.29 12.16 -29.16
N MET A 123 11.40 13.19 -29.99
CA MET A 123 12.49 14.16 -30.00
C MET A 123 12.16 15.38 -29.15
N ASN A 124 12.70 15.46 -27.93
CA ASN A 124 12.39 16.48 -26.93
C ASN A 124 13.46 17.59 -26.86
N LYS A 125 13.12 18.69 -26.17
CA LYS A 125 13.97 19.87 -25.92
C LYS A 125 14.36 20.64 -27.20
N GLN A 126 13.46 20.67 -28.18
CA GLN A 126 13.72 21.39 -29.43
C GLN A 126 13.75 22.93 -29.25
N ASP A 127 13.23 23.42 -28.12
CA ASP A 127 13.33 24.82 -27.67
C ASP A 127 14.79 25.27 -27.45
N LYS A 128 15.69 24.33 -27.15
CA LYS A 128 17.13 24.61 -26.99
C LYS A 128 17.90 24.64 -28.31
N LEU A 129 17.28 24.23 -29.41
CA LEU A 129 17.88 24.25 -30.74
C LEU A 129 17.59 25.58 -31.42
N ALA A 130 18.61 26.13 -32.09
CA ALA A 130 18.45 27.31 -32.93
C ALA A 130 17.43 27.02 -34.05
N PRO A 131 16.49 27.94 -34.34
CA PRO A 131 15.44 27.71 -35.34
C PRO A 131 15.99 27.33 -36.72
N GLU A 132 17.16 27.85 -37.12
CA GLU A 132 17.73 27.60 -38.44
C GLU A 132 18.33 26.19 -38.57
N THR A 133 18.78 25.58 -37.48
CA THR A 133 19.43 24.26 -37.50
C THR A 133 18.51 23.13 -37.03
N ARG A 134 17.38 23.45 -36.40
CA ARG A 134 16.44 22.50 -35.80
C ARG A 134 16.01 21.40 -36.78
N GLU A 135 15.64 21.73 -38.01
CA GLU A 135 15.14 20.76 -38.99
C GLU A 135 16.24 19.75 -39.38
N SER A 136 17.44 20.23 -39.69
CA SER A 136 18.58 19.39 -40.03
C SER A 136 18.95 18.44 -38.88
N VAL A 137 19.01 18.96 -37.65
CA VAL A 137 19.33 18.16 -36.45
C VAL A 137 18.27 17.09 -36.19
N LEU A 138 16.99 17.43 -36.35
CA LEU A 138 15.90 16.46 -36.17
C LEU A 138 15.94 15.37 -37.24
N GLN A 139 16.28 15.70 -38.49
CA GLN A 139 16.40 14.73 -39.56
C GLN A 139 17.55 13.76 -39.28
N GLU A 140 18.74 14.27 -38.99
CA GLU A 140 19.93 13.47 -38.65
C GLU A 140 19.64 12.52 -37.47
N LYS A 141 19.13 13.05 -36.36
CA LYS A 141 18.83 12.25 -35.17
C LYS A 141 17.73 11.23 -35.46
N SER A 142 16.69 11.59 -36.22
CA SER A 142 15.61 10.66 -36.59
C SER A 142 16.14 9.47 -37.38
N GLU A 143 17.08 9.69 -38.32
CA GLU A 143 17.69 8.62 -39.12
C GLU A 143 18.46 7.62 -38.24
N LEU A 144 19.18 8.09 -37.22
CA LEU A 144 19.88 7.22 -36.26
C LEU A 144 18.91 6.26 -35.56
N PHE A 145 17.80 6.78 -35.05
CA PHE A 145 16.79 5.99 -34.35
C PHE A 145 16.01 5.07 -35.29
N GLU A 146 15.66 5.54 -36.49
CA GLU A 146 15.02 4.71 -37.52
C GLU A 146 15.87 3.48 -37.88
N ASN A 147 17.20 3.65 -37.97
CA ASN A 147 18.11 2.54 -38.22
C ASN A 147 18.10 1.49 -37.10
N VAL A 148 17.91 1.88 -35.83
CA VAL A 148 17.76 0.95 -34.70
C VAL A 148 16.40 0.24 -34.73
N LEU A 149 15.33 0.94 -35.12
CA LEU A 149 13.97 0.38 -35.15
C LEU A 149 13.72 -0.55 -36.35
N ARG A 150 14.43 -0.35 -37.46
CA ARG A 150 14.23 -1.05 -38.74
C ARG A 150 14.14 -2.58 -38.63
N PRO A 151 15.01 -3.28 -37.88
CA PRO A 151 14.96 -4.74 -37.74
C PRO A 151 13.68 -5.24 -37.05
N HIS A 152 13.02 -4.39 -36.26
CA HIS A 152 11.89 -4.77 -35.40
C HIS A 152 10.51 -4.37 -35.96
N LYS A 153 10.46 -3.61 -37.07
CA LYS A 153 9.21 -3.12 -37.69
C LYS A 153 8.23 -4.22 -38.11
N ASN A 154 8.72 -5.43 -38.36
CA ASN A 154 7.89 -6.58 -38.71
C ASN A 154 7.23 -7.23 -37.48
N SER A 155 7.82 -7.06 -36.30
CA SER A 155 7.36 -7.66 -35.04
C SER A 155 6.48 -6.69 -34.23
N THR A 156 6.70 -5.39 -34.37
CA THR A 156 6.00 -4.35 -33.62
C THR A 156 5.92 -3.07 -34.44
N GLU A 157 4.82 -2.32 -34.34
CA GLU A 157 4.72 -1.03 -35.02
C GLU A 157 5.62 0.00 -34.32
N CYS A 158 6.68 0.41 -35.01
CA CYS A 158 7.65 1.37 -34.52
C CYS A 158 7.61 2.66 -35.36
N ARG A 159 7.60 3.83 -34.71
CA ARG A 159 7.65 5.14 -35.38
C ARG A 159 8.59 6.11 -34.67
N VAL A 160 9.32 6.91 -35.44
CA VAL A 160 9.96 8.13 -34.93
C VAL A 160 9.00 9.30 -35.17
N LEU A 161 8.57 9.97 -34.10
CA LEU A 161 7.64 11.09 -34.18
C LEU A 161 8.39 12.40 -34.45
N GLN A 162 8.19 12.94 -35.65
CA GLN A 162 8.70 14.26 -36.02
C GLN A 162 7.67 15.33 -35.70
N LEU A 163 7.84 15.97 -34.55
CA LEU A 163 7.01 17.08 -34.08
C LEU A 163 7.87 18.34 -33.95
N PRO A 164 8.14 19.08 -35.04
CA PRO A 164 8.89 20.35 -34.99
C PRO A 164 8.37 21.33 -33.93
N GLY A 165 9.24 21.82 -33.05
CA GLY A 165 8.92 22.70 -31.93
C GLY A 165 8.60 21.99 -30.61
N LEU A 166 8.60 20.65 -30.57
CA LEU A 166 8.22 19.93 -29.36
C LEU A 166 9.14 20.24 -28.17
N SER A 167 8.51 20.64 -27.06
CA SER A 167 9.19 20.84 -25.78
C SER A 167 8.28 20.46 -24.62
N ALA A 168 8.74 19.47 -23.84
CA ALA A 168 8.09 19.12 -22.59
C ALA A 168 8.09 20.29 -21.59
N HIS A 169 9.08 21.18 -21.65
CA HIS A 169 9.21 22.29 -20.71
C HIS A 169 8.19 23.41 -20.98
N THR A 170 7.99 23.79 -22.25
CA THR A 170 7.02 24.82 -22.62
C THR A 170 5.60 24.27 -22.81
N GLY A 171 5.47 22.95 -22.99
CA GLY A 171 4.22 22.27 -23.32
C GLY A 171 3.87 22.27 -24.81
N GLU A 172 4.71 22.86 -25.65
CA GLU A 172 4.51 22.92 -27.08
C GLU A 172 4.50 21.51 -27.71
N ARG A 173 3.40 21.21 -28.42
CA ARG A 173 3.15 19.95 -29.16
C ARG A 173 3.18 18.65 -28.34
N VAL A 174 3.20 18.74 -27.01
CA VAL A 174 3.26 17.58 -26.11
C VAL A 174 2.03 16.66 -26.26
N TYR A 175 0.82 17.23 -26.38
CA TYR A 175 -0.41 16.43 -26.54
C TYR A 175 -0.50 15.69 -27.87
N GLU A 176 0.19 16.16 -28.92
CA GLU A 176 0.21 15.50 -30.23
C GLU A 176 0.85 14.11 -30.16
N ILE A 177 1.73 13.87 -29.18
CA ILE A 177 2.29 12.54 -28.91
C ILE A 177 1.17 11.53 -28.62
N LEU A 178 0.22 11.87 -27.74
CA LEU A 178 -0.87 10.96 -27.39
C LEU A 178 -1.86 10.79 -28.56
N ASP A 179 -2.03 11.81 -29.40
CA ASP A 179 -2.84 11.70 -30.62
C ASP A 179 -2.22 10.74 -31.65
N GLU A 180 -0.89 10.71 -31.77
CA GLU A 180 -0.16 9.76 -32.61
C GLU A 180 -0.23 8.34 -32.03
N VAL A 181 0.01 8.18 -30.71
CA VAL A 181 -0.11 6.89 -30.02
C VAL A 181 -1.52 6.33 -30.17
N HIS A 182 -2.55 7.15 -29.96
CA HIS A 182 -3.94 6.75 -30.16
C HIS A 182 -4.20 6.29 -31.60
N ARG A 183 -3.64 6.97 -32.61
CA ARG A 183 -3.75 6.57 -34.02
C ARG A 183 -3.05 5.25 -34.31
N MET A 184 -1.87 5.01 -33.74
CA MET A 184 -1.15 3.74 -33.89
C MET A 184 -1.95 2.58 -33.32
N ILE A 185 -2.52 2.77 -32.13
CA ILE A 185 -3.36 1.76 -31.48
C ILE A 185 -4.65 1.51 -32.28
N ALA A 186 -5.33 2.57 -32.72
CA ALA A 186 -6.56 2.47 -33.52
C ALA A 186 -6.33 1.91 -34.94
N GLY A 187 -5.13 2.09 -35.50
CA GLY A 187 -4.74 1.59 -36.82
C GLY A 187 -4.74 0.06 -36.95
N LYS A 188 -4.80 -0.67 -35.82
CA LYS A 188 -5.03 -2.13 -35.77
C LYS A 188 -6.49 -2.55 -35.94
N GLY A 189 -7.35 -1.69 -36.48
CA GLY A 189 -8.70 -2.04 -36.95
C GLY A 189 -8.72 -2.89 -38.23
N LYS A 190 -8.01 -4.04 -38.25
CA LYS A 190 -8.20 -5.21 -39.16
C LYS A 190 -7.14 -6.29 -38.90
N THR A 191 -6.95 -6.72 -37.66
CA THR A 191 -6.41 -8.07 -37.44
C THR A 191 -7.49 -9.06 -37.86
N VAL A 192 -7.18 -9.86 -38.87
CA VAL A 192 -7.86 -11.11 -39.19
C VAL A 192 -8.09 -11.84 -37.87
N THR A 193 -9.35 -11.92 -37.45
CA THR A 193 -9.79 -12.93 -36.49
C THR A 193 -9.22 -14.26 -36.98
N PRO A 194 -8.45 -15.01 -36.18
CA PRO A 194 -8.21 -16.42 -36.50
C PRO A 194 -9.57 -17.02 -36.85
N PRO A 195 -9.69 -17.93 -37.84
CA PRO A 195 -10.96 -18.60 -38.07
C PRO A 195 -11.43 -19.07 -36.71
N ALA A 196 -12.61 -18.59 -36.32
CA ALA A 196 -13.21 -18.97 -35.06
C ALA A 196 -13.15 -20.48 -35.05
N GLN A 197 -12.29 -21.04 -34.20
CA GLN A 197 -12.50 -22.41 -33.76
C GLN A 197 -13.95 -22.42 -33.34
N PRO A 198 -14.78 -23.37 -33.84
CA PRO A 198 -16.19 -23.41 -33.52
C PRO A 198 -16.28 -23.19 -32.02
N VAL A 199 -16.86 -22.05 -31.63
CA VAL A 199 -17.03 -21.68 -30.23
C VAL A 199 -17.67 -22.91 -29.62
N PRO A 200 -16.96 -23.65 -28.73
CA PRO A 200 -17.62 -24.71 -28.02
C PRO A 200 -18.75 -23.99 -27.32
N VAL A 201 -19.99 -24.39 -27.63
CA VAL A 201 -21.24 -23.83 -27.10
C VAL A 201 -20.94 -23.34 -25.70
N VAL A 202 -20.80 -22.01 -25.53
CA VAL A 202 -20.44 -21.44 -24.23
C VAL A 202 -21.57 -21.87 -23.33
N ALA A 203 -21.27 -22.76 -22.37
CA ALA A 203 -22.21 -23.10 -21.32
C ALA A 203 -22.71 -21.76 -20.76
N GLN A 204 -24.01 -21.49 -20.93
CA GLN A 204 -24.62 -20.24 -20.49
C GLN A 204 -24.23 -20.02 -19.02
N GLU A 205 -23.77 -18.81 -18.67
CA GLU A 205 -23.48 -18.50 -17.27
C GLU A 205 -24.77 -18.77 -16.47
N PRO A 206 -24.67 -19.47 -15.32
CA PRO A 206 -25.85 -19.80 -14.53
C PRO A 206 -26.57 -18.52 -14.09
N THR A 207 -27.89 -18.51 -14.23
CA THR A 207 -28.72 -17.36 -13.87
C THR A 207 -28.71 -17.13 -12.35
N THR A 208 -29.06 -15.91 -11.90
CA THR A 208 -29.10 -15.60 -10.47
C THR A 208 -30.13 -16.47 -9.75
N GLU A 209 -31.29 -16.73 -10.38
CA GLU A 209 -32.31 -17.65 -9.87
C GLU A 209 -31.77 -19.08 -9.70
N GLU A 210 -31.05 -19.62 -10.68
CA GLU A 210 -30.44 -20.95 -10.58
C GLU A 210 -29.43 -21.03 -9.44
N LEU A 211 -28.60 -20.01 -9.27
CA LEU A 211 -27.63 -19.95 -8.18
C LEU A 211 -28.35 -19.89 -6.82
N MET A 212 -29.40 -19.09 -6.68
CA MET A 212 -30.20 -19.02 -5.44
C MET A 212 -30.87 -20.35 -5.10
N GLN A 213 -31.36 -21.10 -6.09
CA GLN A 213 -31.92 -22.44 -5.88
C GLN A 213 -30.85 -23.43 -5.39
N ARG A 214 -29.66 -23.43 -6.01
CA ARG A 214 -28.53 -24.27 -5.57
C ARG A 214 -28.12 -23.94 -4.13
N ILE A 215 -28.08 -22.65 -3.79
CA ILE A 215 -27.75 -22.19 -2.43
C ILE A 215 -28.80 -22.68 -1.43
N SER A 216 -30.09 -22.53 -1.75
CA SER A 216 -31.17 -22.95 -0.86
C SER A 216 -31.13 -24.45 -0.57
N LEU A 217 -30.85 -25.27 -1.59
CA LEU A 217 -30.69 -26.73 -1.44
C LEU A 217 -29.43 -27.10 -0.66
N ALA A 218 -28.31 -26.39 -0.87
CA ALA A 218 -27.09 -26.63 -0.11
C ALA A 218 -27.27 -26.23 1.36
N ASN A 219 -27.89 -25.09 1.61
CA ASN A 219 -28.18 -24.58 2.95
C ASN A 219 -29.16 -25.48 3.72
N SER A 220 -30.13 -26.12 3.06
CA SER A 220 -31.06 -27.03 3.73
C SER A 220 -30.41 -28.30 4.27
N LYS A 221 -29.21 -28.65 3.79
CA LYS A 221 -28.43 -29.80 4.24
C LYS A 221 -27.39 -29.43 5.30
N MET A 222 -27.29 -28.15 5.68
CA MET A 222 -26.30 -27.69 6.64
C MET A 222 -26.72 -27.98 8.09
N GLY A 223 -25.86 -28.67 8.83
CA GLY A 223 -25.86 -28.64 10.30
C GLY A 223 -25.39 -27.29 10.85
N SER A 224 -25.35 -27.15 12.18
CA SER A 224 -24.96 -25.91 12.83
C SER A 224 -23.54 -25.46 12.44
N ALA A 225 -23.24 -24.17 12.63
CA ALA A 225 -21.92 -23.63 12.32
C ALA A 225 -20.81 -24.30 13.14
N ASP A 226 -21.06 -24.56 14.42
CA ASP A 226 -20.10 -25.18 15.33
C ASP A 226 -19.87 -26.66 15.02
N GLU A 227 -20.92 -27.43 14.71
CA GLU A 227 -20.78 -28.84 14.28
C GLU A 227 -19.95 -28.95 13.01
N PHE A 228 -20.21 -28.09 12.03
CA PHE A 228 -19.41 -28.05 10.81
C PHE A 228 -17.95 -27.71 11.09
N TRP A 229 -17.69 -26.68 11.92
CA TRP A 229 -16.33 -26.27 12.24
C TRP A 229 -15.56 -27.38 12.94
N GLN A 230 -16.17 -28.07 13.91
CA GLN A 230 -15.56 -29.22 14.57
C GLN A 230 -15.30 -30.38 13.61
N ALA A 231 -16.24 -30.69 12.72
CA ALA A 231 -16.06 -31.69 11.67
C ALA A 231 -14.88 -31.34 10.73
N PHE A 232 -14.78 -30.07 10.33
CA PHE A 232 -13.66 -29.56 9.53
C PHE A 232 -12.31 -29.69 10.23
N LEU A 233 -12.24 -29.34 11.52
CA LEU A 233 -11.04 -29.50 12.34
C LEU A 233 -10.65 -30.97 12.50
N ARG A 234 -11.63 -31.89 12.62
CA ARG A 234 -11.38 -33.34 12.73
C ARG A 234 -11.14 -34.05 11.40
N ALA A 235 -11.22 -33.33 10.28
CA ALA A 235 -11.21 -33.91 8.92
C ALA A 235 -12.35 -34.91 8.65
N ASP A 236 -13.47 -34.77 9.35
CA ASP A 236 -14.64 -35.65 9.29
C ASP A 236 -15.81 -34.96 8.57
N ILE A 237 -15.55 -34.50 7.35
CA ILE A 237 -16.55 -33.82 6.52
C ILE A 237 -17.09 -34.82 5.50
N GLU A 238 -18.41 -34.92 5.33
CA GLU A 238 -19.06 -35.94 4.48
C GLU A 238 -18.69 -35.82 2.98
N SER A 239 -18.71 -34.61 2.42
CA SER A 239 -18.34 -34.33 1.02
C SER A 239 -17.55 -33.03 0.92
N TRP A 240 -16.69 -32.90 -0.10
CA TRP A 240 -15.88 -31.70 -0.32
C TRP A 240 -16.22 -31.09 -1.68
N ASP A 241 -17.27 -30.28 -1.71
CA ASP A 241 -17.74 -29.55 -2.88
C ASP A 241 -17.43 -28.03 -2.78
N HIS A 242 -17.82 -27.27 -3.81
CA HIS A 242 -17.60 -25.82 -3.85
C HIS A 242 -18.25 -25.09 -2.67
N HIS A 243 -19.47 -25.48 -2.29
CA HIS A 243 -20.18 -24.87 -1.16
C HIS A 243 -19.44 -25.13 0.16
N THR A 244 -18.99 -26.36 0.37
CA THR A 244 -18.21 -26.76 1.55
C THR A 244 -16.88 -26.03 1.62
N HIS A 245 -16.18 -25.89 0.48
CA HIS A 245 -14.95 -25.12 0.38
C HIS A 245 -15.17 -23.63 0.74
N LEU A 246 -16.22 -23.00 0.20
CA LEU A 246 -16.60 -21.63 0.55
C LEU A 246 -16.96 -21.49 2.03
N ARG A 247 -17.66 -22.48 2.61
CA ARG A 247 -18.04 -22.48 4.03
C ARG A 247 -16.81 -22.57 4.93
N ALA A 248 -15.86 -23.44 4.61
CA ALA A 248 -14.60 -23.56 5.33
C ALA A 248 -13.75 -22.28 5.20
N GLY A 249 -13.63 -21.73 3.99
CA GLY A 249 -12.93 -20.48 3.75
C GLY A 249 -13.57 -19.30 4.51
N TYR A 250 -14.89 -19.21 4.52
CA TYR A 250 -15.62 -18.20 5.30
C TYR A 250 -15.36 -18.37 6.79
N ALA A 251 -15.34 -19.60 7.29
CA ALA A 251 -15.06 -19.85 8.70
C ALA A 251 -13.66 -19.40 9.12
N VAL A 252 -12.64 -19.77 8.34
CA VAL A 252 -11.26 -19.29 8.54
C VAL A 252 -11.19 -17.77 8.48
N LEU A 253 -11.88 -17.15 7.53
CA LEU A 253 -11.89 -15.71 7.34
C LEU A 253 -12.51 -14.96 8.53
N ILE A 254 -13.66 -15.42 9.05
CA ILE A 254 -14.29 -14.81 10.23
C ILE A 254 -13.42 -14.96 11.47
N GLU A 255 -12.79 -16.12 11.65
CA GLU A 255 -11.85 -16.32 12.75
C GLU A 255 -10.59 -15.44 12.60
N ALA A 256 -10.06 -15.31 11.39
CA ALA A 256 -8.89 -14.49 11.12
C ALA A 256 -9.17 -12.99 11.29
N PHE A 257 -10.34 -12.49 10.85
CA PHE A 257 -10.74 -11.09 11.09
C PHE A 257 -10.83 -10.76 12.58
N SER A 258 -11.29 -11.70 13.39
CA SER A 258 -11.34 -11.52 14.84
C SER A 258 -9.95 -11.29 15.45
N ARG A 259 -8.91 -11.83 14.81
CA ARG A 259 -7.50 -11.70 15.18
C ARG A 259 -6.79 -10.49 14.55
N GLY A 260 -7.44 -9.75 13.66
CA GLY A 260 -6.80 -8.66 12.90
C GLY A 260 -5.93 -9.14 11.73
N ASP A 261 -6.06 -10.39 11.30
CA ASP A 261 -5.25 -10.97 10.23
C ASP A 261 -5.72 -10.50 8.84
N SER A 262 -4.77 -10.32 7.92
CA SER A 262 -5.05 -9.99 6.52
C SER A 262 -5.74 -11.15 5.78
N VAL A 263 -6.36 -10.88 4.63
CA VAL A 263 -6.93 -11.94 3.78
C VAL A 263 -5.86 -12.93 3.33
N LEU A 264 -4.64 -12.46 3.05
CA LEU A 264 -3.54 -13.30 2.61
C LEU A 264 -3.04 -14.20 3.75
N ARG A 265 -2.93 -13.66 4.97
CA ARG A 265 -2.63 -14.47 6.17
C ARG A 265 -3.73 -15.49 6.47
N SER A 266 -4.99 -15.10 6.27
CA SER A 266 -6.14 -16.01 6.33
C SER A 266 -6.03 -17.12 5.26
N ALA A 267 -5.51 -16.78 4.08
CA ALA A 267 -5.31 -17.73 2.98
C ALA A 267 -4.21 -18.74 3.29
N GLU A 268 -3.08 -18.33 3.89
CA GLU A 268 -2.05 -19.26 4.37
C GLU A 268 -2.63 -20.21 5.43
N THR A 269 -3.37 -19.67 6.41
CA THR A 269 -4.04 -20.49 7.44
C THR A 269 -5.02 -21.50 6.81
N PHE A 270 -5.77 -21.07 5.79
CA PHE A 270 -6.69 -21.96 5.08
C PHE A 270 -5.93 -23.03 4.29
N LEU A 271 -4.82 -22.67 3.62
CA LEU A 271 -3.96 -23.64 2.92
C LEU A 271 -3.39 -24.69 3.87
N ASP A 272 -2.95 -24.32 5.06
CA ASP A 272 -2.47 -25.26 6.08
C ASP A 272 -3.56 -26.26 6.47
N HIS A 273 -4.80 -25.80 6.63
CA HIS A 273 -5.92 -26.69 6.85
C HIS A 273 -6.20 -27.60 5.64
N LEU A 274 -6.11 -27.08 4.42
CA LEU A 274 -6.34 -27.84 3.19
C LEU A 274 -5.27 -28.93 2.97
N GLU A 275 -4.01 -28.65 3.27
CA GLU A 275 -2.94 -29.65 3.24
C GLU A 275 -3.09 -30.68 4.37
N ARG A 276 -3.50 -30.25 5.56
CA ARG A 276 -3.83 -31.19 6.65
C ARG A 276 -4.96 -32.14 6.26
N LEU A 277 -6.06 -31.63 5.69
CA LEU A 277 -7.17 -32.46 5.20
C LEU A 277 -6.71 -33.48 4.16
N LYS A 278 -5.91 -33.02 3.18
CA LYS A 278 -5.29 -33.87 2.15
C LYS A 278 -4.37 -34.93 2.73
N SER A 279 -3.54 -34.59 3.73
CA SER A 279 -2.68 -35.57 4.40
C SER A 279 -3.46 -36.65 5.14
N THR A 280 -4.66 -36.31 5.64
CA THR A 280 -5.51 -37.23 6.41
C THR A 280 -6.35 -38.12 5.50
N ASN A 281 -6.87 -37.58 4.39
CA ASN A 281 -7.67 -38.34 3.42
C ASN A 281 -7.38 -37.88 1.97
N PRO A 282 -6.29 -38.40 1.35
CA PRO A 282 -5.84 -37.96 0.02
C PRO A 282 -6.86 -38.20 -1.10
N ASP A 283 -7.65 -39.26 -0.99
CA ASP A 283 -8.65 -39.61 -2.01
C ASP A 283 -9.82 -38.63 -2.03
N LYS A 284 -10.18 -38.10 -0.85
CA LYS A 284 -11.27 -37.15 -0.70
C LYS A 284 -10.86 -35.70 -1.00
N PHE A 285 -9.63 -35.32 -0.67
CA PHE A 285 -9.13 -33.94 -0.75
C PHE A 285 -7.99 -33.81 -1.77
N ARG A 286 -8.30 -33.97 -3.06
CA ARG A 286 -7.33 -33.86 -4.16
C ARG A 286 -7.09 -32.41 -4.58
N ASN A 287 -5.86 -32.07 -4.97
CA ASN A 287 -5.48 -30.78 -5.59
C ASN A 287 -5.82 -29.51 -4.79
N THR A 288 -5.82 -29.58 -3.45
CA THR A 288 -6.37 -28.53 -2.58
C THR A 288 -5.47 -27.31 -2.38
N ALA A 289 -4.15 -27.43 -2.49
CA ALA A 289 -3.26 -26.27 -2.40
C ALA A 289 -3.09 -25.56 -3.74
N HIS A 290 -3.59 -24.33 -3.77
CA HIS A 290 -3.35 -23.36 -4.83
C HIS A 290 -3.45 -21.97 -4.23
N LYS A 291 -2.30 -21.32 -3.98
CA LYS A 291 -2.25 -20.01 -3.33
C LYS A 291 -3.17 -19.01 -4.02
N THR A 292 -2.86 -18.56 -5.24
CA THR A 292 -3.66 -17.51 -5.92
C THR A 292 -5.18 -17.78 -5.93
N MET A 293 -5.62 -19.01 -6.20
CA MET A 293 -7.04 -19.39 -6.19
C MET A 293 -7.69 -19.30 -4.79
N THR A 294 -6.99 -19.76 -3.74
CA THR A 294 -7.49 -19.68 -2.36
C THR A 294 -7.67 -18.23 -1.93
N ALA A 295 -6.69 -17.36 -2.20
CA ALA A 295 -6.81 -15.93 -1.88
C ALA A 295 -7.98 -15.30 -2.63
N PHE A 296 -8.11 -15.59 -3.93
CA PHE A 296 -9.21 -15.08 -4.74
C PHE A 296 -10.57 -15.36 -4.08
N TRP A 297 -10.83 -16.60 -3.66
CA TRP A 297 -12.11 -16.94 -3.03
C TRP A 297 -12.29 -16.29 -1.66
N LEU A 298 -11.24 -16.17 -0.84
CA LEU A 298 -11.32 -15.46 0.43
C LEU A 298 -11.60 -13.96 0.24
N PHE A 299 -11.07 -13.32 -0.80
CA PHE A 299 -11.43 -11.95 -1.15
C PHE A 299 -12.90 -11.80 -1.51
N GLN A 300 -13.43 -12.71 -2.35
CA GLN A 300 -14.84 -12.68 -2.72
C GLN A 300 -15.75 -12.91 -1.50
N LEU A 301 -15.35 -13.81 -0.59
CA LEU A 301 -16.07 -14.04 0.67
C LEU A 301 -16.02 -12.84 1.62
N ARG A 302 -14.87 -12.16 1.73
CA ARG A 302 -14.74 -10.91 2.50
C ARG A 302 -15.72 -9.88 1.97
N LEU A 303 -15.68 -9.61 0.68
CA LEU A 303 -16.54 -8.60 0.06
C LEU A 303 -18.02 -8.95 0.25
N ALA A 304 -18.41 -10.21 0.08
CA ALA A 304 -19.77 -10.67 0.30
C ALA A 304 -20.23 -10.49 1.77
N ALA A 305 -19.37 -10.79 2.74
CA ALA A 305 -19.67 -10.60 4.15
C ALA A 305 -19.87 -9.12 4.49
N LEU A 306 -18.99 -8.25 3.98
CA LEU A 306 -19.03 -6.81 4.21
C LEU A 306 -20.24 -6.15 3.56
N THR A 307 -20.55 -6.50 2.31
CA THR A 307 -21.75 -6.00 1.60
C THR A 307 -23.04 -6.45 2.28
N TYR A 308 -23.12 -7.72 2.69
CA TYR A 308 -24.26 -8.23 3.46
C TYR A 308 -24.49 -7.42 4.74
N GLN A 309 -23.43 -7.12 5.49
CA GLN A 309 -23.55 -6.35 6.72
C GLN A 309 -24.01 -4.91 6.45
N ALA A 310 -23.40 -4.24 5.46
CA ALA A 310 -23.75 -2.88 5.08
C ALA A 310 -25.21 -2.76 4.63
N ASP A 311 -25.69 -3.67 3.78
CA ASP A 311 -27.04 -3.63 3.23
C ASP A 311 -28.13 -4.02 4.24
N LYS A 312 -27.78 -4.86 5.23
CA LYS A 312 -28.71 -5.25 6.30
C LYS A 312 -28.70 -4.31 7.50
N GLY A 313 -27.79 -3.34 7.56
CA GLY A 313 -27.65 -2.41 8.68
C GLY A 313 -27.38 -3.12 10.01
N VAL A 314 -26.71 -4.28 9.97
CA VAL A 314 -26.43 -5.07 11.17
C VAL A 314 -25.21 -4.48 11.86
N GLU A 315 -25.40 -3.90 13.05
CA GLU A 315 -24.32 -3.35 13.86
C GLU A 315 -23.32 -4.43 14.34
N LYS A 316 -23.76 -5.69 14.39
CA LYS A 316 -22.91 -6.82 14.81
C LYS A 316 -22.05 -7.34 13.67
N ALA A 317 -20.80 -7.69 14.00
CA ALA A 317 -19.86 -8.36 13.11
C ALA A 317 -20.45 -9.65 12.48
N PRO A 318 -20.06 -10.01 11.25
CA PRO A 318 -20.48 -11.25 10.62
C PRO A 318 -19.97 -12.44 11.44
N SER A 319 -20.87 -13.35 11.78
CA SER A 319 -20.56 -14.58 12.51
C SER A 319 -20.51 -15.78 11.55
N LEU A 320 -19.99 -16.92 12.05
CA LEU A 320 -20.01 -18.19 11.33
C LEU A 320 -21.43 -18.62 10.92
N ALA A 321 -22.44 -18.28 11.73
CA ALA A 321 -23.84 -18.60 11.44
C ALA A 321 -24.41 -17.80 10.27
N ASN A 322 -23.80 -16.67 9.90
CA ASN A 322 -24.29 -15.82 8.82
C ASN A 322 -23.94 -16.34 7.42
N PHE A 323 -23.08 -17.38 7.28
CA PHE A 323 -22.62 -17.89 5.98
C PHE A 323 -23.76 -18.11 4.98
N GLY A 324 -24.83 -18.82 5.38
CA GLY A 324 -25.94 -19.12 4.49
C GLY A 324 -26.66 -17.86 3.98
N ALA A 325 -26.81 -16.86 4.84
CA ALA A 325 -27.44 -15.57 4.50
C ALA A 325 -26.53 -14.70 3.61
N VAL A 326 -25.22 -14.70 3.89
CA VAL A 326 -24.21 -14.02 3.06
C VAL A 326 -24.18 -14.62 1.65
N LEU A 327 -24.26 -15.95 1.53
CA LEU A 327 -24.25 -16.62 0.24
C LEU A 327 -25.53 -16.33 -0.57
N LEU A 328 -26.69 -16.28 0.10
CA LEU A 328 -27.95 -15.84 -0.53
C LEU A 328 -27.92 -14.37 -0.97
N HIS A 329 -27.22 -13.51 -0.22
CA HIS A 329 -27.01 -12.11 -0.58
C HIS A 329 -26.07 -11.95 -1.78
N SER A 330 -25.08 -12.83 -1.90
CA SER A 330 -24.08 -12.84 -2.97
C SER A 330 -24.09 -14.14 -3.78
N PRO A 331 -25.16 -14.45 -4.55
CA PRO A 331 -25.31 -15.76 -5.21
C PRO A 331 -24.20 -16.09 -6.21
N HIS A 332 -23.57 -15.07 -6.80
CA HIS A 332 -22.49 -15.19 -7.78
C HIS A 332 -21.27 -15.97 -7.25
N LEU A 333 -21.09 -16.05 -5.92
CA LEU A 333 -20.05 -16.88 -5.31
C LEU A 333 -20.19 -18.38 -5.64
N MET A 334 -21.40 -18.86 -5.87
CA MET A 334 -21.65 -20.26 -6.26
C MET A 334 -21.35 -20.56 -7.74
N ASN A 335 -20.96 -19.55 -8.52
CA ASN A 335 -20.43 -19.76 -9.86
C ASN A 335 -18.94 -20.12 -9.79
N THR A 336 -18.61 -21.41 -9.94
CA THR A 336 -17.22 -21.91 -9.93
C THR A 336 -16.33 -21.29 -11.01
N GLY A 337 -16.91 -20.68 -12.04
CA GLY A 337 -16.22 -19.95 -13.10
C GLY A 337 -15.98 -18.46 -12.82
N LEU A 338 -16.32 -17.93 -11.64
CA LEU A 338 -16.23 -16.50 -11.32
C LEU A 338 -14.83 -15.90 -11.56
N TRP A 339 -13.77 -16.69 -11.30
CA TRP A 339 -12.38 -16.29 -11.53
C TRP A 339 -12.08 -15.88 -12.98
N LYS A 340 -12.84 -16.37 -13.98
CA LYS A 340 -12.64 -16.04 -15.41
C LYS A 340 -12.81 -14.56 -15.72
N LYS A 341 -13.49 -13.81 -14.83
CA LYS A 341 -13.65 -12.36 -14.95
C LYS A 341 -12.39 -11.61 -14.55
N TYR A 342 -11.49 -12.26 -13.81
CA TYR A 342 -10.36 -11.64 -13.13
C TYR A 342 -9.02 -12.18 -13.63
N TYR A 343 -8.93 -13.47 -13.93
CA TYR A 343 -7.69 -14.12 -14.33
C TYR A 343 -7.74 -14.73 -15.73
N THR A 344 -6.65 -14.60 -16.47
CA THR A 344 -6.39 -15.45 -17.63
C THR A 344 -6.11 -16.88 -17.19
N LYS A 345 -6.37 -17.83 -18.08
CA LYS A 345 -6.03 -19.24 -17.82
C LYS A 345 -4.51 -19.43 -17.67
N ASP A 346 -3.73 -18.70 -18.45
CA ASP A 346 -2.28 -18.85 -18.52
C ASP A 346 -1.63 -18.45 -17.19
N LEU A 347 -2.07 -17.34 -16.58
CA LEU A 347 -1.60 -16.94 -15.27
C LEU A 347 -2.08 -17.91 -14.17
N LEU A 348 -3.39 -18.11 -14.06
CA LEU A 348 -3.99 -18.80 -12.91
C LEU A 348 -3.56 -20.27 -12.82
N PHE A 349 -3.44 -20.97 -13.95
CA PHE A 349 -3.02 -22.37 -13.97
C PHE A 349 -1.50 -22.56 -14.12
N SER A 350 -0.72 -21.49 -14.05
CA SER A 350 0.74 -21.59 -14.01
C SER A 350 1.23 -22.25 -12.70
N PRO A 351 2.36 -22.99 -12.72
CA PRO A 351 2.97 -23.50 -11.48
C PRO A 351 3.26 -22.39 -10.47
N LYS A 352 3.69 -21.21 -10.95
CA LYS A 352 4.00 -20.04 -10.12
C LYS A 352 2.80 -19.54 -9.33
N ALA A 353 1.60 -19.49 -9.93
CA ALA A 353 0.38 -19.05 -9.27
C ALA A 353 -0.15 -20.06 -8.24
N ARG A 354 0.28 -21.32 -8.31
CA ARG A 354 -0.02 -22.32 -7.27
C ARG A 354 0.80 -22.09 -6.01
N GLU A 355 2.03 -21.63 -6.14
CA GLU A 355 3.01 -21.46 -5.06
C GLU A 355 3.04 -20.03 -4.49
N ASN A 356 2.62 -19.04 -5.27
CA ASN A 356 2.64 -17.62 -4.90
C ASN A 356 1.27 -16.97 -5.11
N TRP A 357 1.10 -15.78 -4.53
CA TRP A 357 -0.07 -14.93 -4.69
C TRP A 357 0.17 -13.96 -5.85
N TYR A 358 -0.68 -13.99 -6.86
CA TYR A 358 -0.69 -13.02 -7.95
C TYR A 358 -2.01 -12.24 -7.97
N PHE A 359 -1.95 -10.99 -8.39
CA PHE A 359 -3.13 -10.19 -8.66
C PHE A 359 -3.82 -10.63 -9.96
N PRO A 360 -5.14 -10.37 -10.08
CA PRO A 360 -5.86 -10.51 -11.35
C PRO A 360 -5.20 -9.73 -12.51
N ASP A 361 -5.04 -10.38 -13.65
CA ASP A 361 -4.47 -9.81 -14.87
C ASP A 361 -5.52 -9.34 -15.90
N ILE A 362 -6.81 -9.65 -15.70
CA ILE A 362 -7.91 -9.16 -16.56
C ILE A 362 -8.54 -7.89 -15.99
N GLN A 363 -8.88 -7.90 -14.71
CA GLN A 363 -9.43 -6.73 -14.01
C GLN A 363 -9.14 -6.84 -12.51
N PRO A 364 -8.90 -5.73 -11.80
CA PRO A 364 -8.60 -5.77 -10.38
C PRO A 364 -9.75 -6.33 -9.54
N LEU A 365 -9.44 -6.86 -8.36
CA LEU A 365 -10.46 -7.21 -7.37
C LEU A 365 -11.20 -5.94 -6.91
N PRO A 366 -12.50 -6.02 -6.59
CA PRO A 366 -13.21 -4.88 -6.04
C PRO A 366 -12.65 -4.55 -4.65
N THR A 367 -12.01 -3.39 -4.52
CA THR A 367 -11.36 -2.92 -3.28
C THR A 367 -12.24 -2.03 -2.41
N SER A 368 -13.38 -1.54 -2.94
CA SER A 368 -14.29 -0.65 -2.22
C SER A 368 -15.72 -1.18 -2.17
N LEU A 369 -16.38 -1.06 -1.00
CA LEU A 369 -17.83 -1.17 -0.92
C LEU A 369 -18.48 -0.06 -1.78
N PRO A 370 -19.56 -0.34 -2.52
CA PRO A 370 -20.34 0.72 -3.16
C PRO A 370 -20.75 1.73 -2.09
N LYS A 371 -20.47 3.02 -2.32
CA LYS A 371 -20.85 4.09 -1.39
C LYS A 371 -22.36 4.06 -1.14
N THR A 372 -22.81 3.44 -0.06
CA THR A 372 -24.10 3.76 0.52
C THR A 372 -24.03 5.24 0.91
N LYS A 373 -25.04 6.03 0.53
CA LYS A 373 -25.09 7.48 0.78
C LYS A 373 -24.70 7.75 2.23
N ALA A 374 -23.45 8.14 2.46
CA ALA A 374 -23.02 8.66 3.74
C ALA A 374 -23.86 9.91 3.96
N GLN A 375 -24.80 9.84 4.90
CA GLN A 375 -25.28 11.07 5.51
C GLN A 375 -24.03 11.77 6.05
N PRO A 376 -23.89 13.08 5.83
CA PRO A 376 -22.82 13.83 6.48
C PRO A 376 -23.09 13.74 7.98
N GLN A 377 -22.47 12.77 8.65
CA GLN A 377 -22.20 12.89 10.06
C GLN A 377 -21.20 14.03 10.15
N GLN A 378 -21.74 15.24 10.32
CA GLN A 378 -21.05 16.26 11.08
C GLN A 378 -20.76 15.60 12.42
N GLU A 379 -19.57 15.00 12.55
CA GLU A 379 -18.97 14.82 13.87
C GLU A 379 -18.88 16.23 14.44
N GLN A 380 -19.89 16.58 15.24
CA GLN A 380 -19.76 17.64 16.21
C GLN A 380 -18.53 17.24 17.03
N GLU A 381 -17.45 18.00 16.91
CA GLU A 381 -16.32 17.99 17.83
C GLU A 381 -16.84 18.32 19.24
N GLN A 382 -17.53 17.38 19.88
CA GLN A 382 -17.62 17.34 21.32
C GLN A 382 -16.20 17.05 21.77
N ALA A 383 -15.60 17.98 22.52
CA ALA A 383 -14.26 17.87 23.04
C ALA A 383 -14.11 16.51 23.75
N LYS A 384 -13.43 15.56 23.09
CA LYS A 384 -13.12 14.24 23.67
C LYS A 384 -12.39 14.48 25.01
N PRO A 385 -12.72 13.73 26.07
CA PRO A 385 -12.22 14.01 27.41
C PRO A 385 -10.69 13.98 27.45
N ALA A 386 -10.08 14.83 28.27
CA ALA A 386 -8.62 14.94 28.40
C ALA A 386 -7.93 13.61 28.77
N SER A 387 -8.66 12.65 29.34
CA SER A 387 -8.21 11.29 29.61
C SER A 387 -7.92 10.49 28.33
N GLU A 388 -8.69 10.68 27.25
CA GLU A 388 -8.49 9.94 25.99
C GLU A 388 -7.13 10.26 25.35
N ARG A 389 -6.68 11.50 25.50
CA ARG A 389 -5.35 11.95 25.07
C ARG A 389 -4.25 11.12 25.73
N LEU A 390 -4.31 10.96 27.06
CA LEU A 390 -3.31 10.19 27.81
C LEU A 390 -3.44 8.67 27.59
N LEU A 391 -4.65 8.17 27.35
CA LEU A 391 -4.88 6.77 26.98
C LEU A 391 -4.20 6.43 25.65
N ARG A 392 -4.35 7.27 24.62
CA ARG A 392 -3.70 7.08 23.32
C ARG A 392 -2.18 7.18 23.41
N PHE A 393 -1.68 8.16 24.17
CA PHE A 393 -0.26 8.27 24.47
C PHE A 393 0.30 6.99 25.10
N ALA A 394 -0.33 6.48 26.15
CA ALA A 394 0.10 5.25 26.82
C ALA A 394 0.05 4.04 25.88
N PHE A 395 -0.97 3.96 25.02
CA PHE A 395 -1.09 2.92 24.01
C PHE A 395 0.11 2.89 23.06
N ILE A 396 0.47 4.03 22.47
CA ILE A 396 1.61 4.15 21.54
C ILE A 396 2.92 3.76 22.22
N VAL A 397 3.15 4.25 23.44
CA VAL A 397 4.36 3.94 24.21
C VAL A 397 4.47 2.43 24.48
N VAL A 398 3.37 1.79 24.90
CA VAL A 398 3.37 0.34 25.16
C VAL A 398 3.55 -0.47 23.86
N GLN A 399 3.00 -0.04 22.73
CA GLN A 399 3.25 -0.69 21.44
C GLN A 399 4.72 -0.62 21.01
N LYS A 400 5.42 0.48 21.30
CA LYS A 400 6.83 0.66 20.91
C LYS A 400 7.84 0.01 21.85
N ILE A 401 7.49 -0.27 23.10
CA ILE A 401 8.35 -1.00 24.06
C ILE A 401 8.61 -2.47 23.64
N MET A 402 7.90 -2.98 22.62
CA MET A 402 7.83 -4.40 22.24
C MET A 402 9.08 -5.05 21.61
N PRO A 403 9.95 -4.41 20.79
CA PRO A 403 10.90 -5.18 19.98
C PRO A 403 12.21 -5.66 20.64
N THR A 404 12.65 -5.19 21.81
CA THR A 404 13.95 -5.65 22.36
C THR A 404 14.06 -5.63 23.88
N ASN A 405 14.96 -6.48 24.39
CA ASN A 405 15.39 -6.52 25.79
C ASN A 405 16.33 -5.35 26.18
N ARG A 406 16.13 -4.14 25.62
CA ARG A 406 16.89 -2.91 25.95
C ARG A 406 15.98 -1.81 26.54
N ARG A 407 16.60 -0.80 27.13
CA ARG A 407 16.20 -0.01 28.31
C ARG A 407 14.80 0.64 28.25
N ARG A 408 13.76 -0.09 28.69
CA ARG A 408 12.36 0.39 28.86
C ARG A 408 12.23 1.80 29.46
N GLY A 409 13.09 2.13 30.44
CA GLY A 409 13.09 3.43 31.09
C GLY A 409 13.44 4.60 30.16
N GLU A 410 14.30 4.38 29.16
CA GLU A 410 14.71 5.42 28.21
C GLU A 410 13.61 5.73 27.21
N ILE A 411 12.95 4.70 26.65
CA ILE A 411 11.80 4.87 25.75
C ILE A 411 10.69 5.67 26.43
N ILE A 412 10.38 5.30 27.68
CA ILE A 412 9.39 6.03 28.48
C ILE A 412 9.85 7.48 28.70
N GLY A 413 11.14 7.71 28.98
CA GLY A 413 11.72 9.04 29.12
C GLY A 413 11.51 9.90 27.87
N TYR A 414 11.92 9.40 26.70
CA TYR A 414 11.76 10.11 25.42
C TYR A 414 10.29 10.45 25.14
N ALA A 415 9.38 9.50 25.38
CA ALA A 415 7.95 9.72 25.16
C ALA A 415 7.36 10.76 26.11
N LEU A 416 7.72 10.73 27.39
CA LEU A 416 7.23 11.67 28.40
C LEU A 416 7.74 13.10 28.13
N ASP A 417 9.00 13.25 27.74
CA ASP A 417 9.58 14.54 27.37
C ASP A 417 8.91 15.11 26.12
N ALA A 418 8.65 14.28 25.11
CA ALA A 418 7.93 14.68 23.92
C ALA A 418 6.50 15.15 24.23
N LEU A 419 5.76 14.38 25.04
CA LEU A 419 4.42 14.75 25.49
C LEU A 419 4.42 16.07 26.27
N LYS A 420 5.41 16.27 27.16
CA LYS A 420 5.57 17.49 27.94
C LYS A 420 5.79 18.71 27.03
N GLN A 421 6.77 18.62 26.12
CA GLN A 421 7.09 19.71 25.20
C GLN A 421 5.92 20.04 24.27
N HIS A 422 5.26 19.02 23.71
CA HIS A 422 4.08 19.19 22.88
C HIS A 422 2.94 19.87 23.65
N THR A 423 2.65 19.41 24.87
CA THR A 423 1.62 20.03 25.73
C THR A 423 1.90 21.49 26.03
N ILE A 424 3.17 21.86 26.29
CA ILE A 424 3.56 23.26 26.54
C ILE A 424 3.30 24.11 25.30
N ARG A 425 3.70 23.64 24.10
CA ARG A 425 3.49 24.34 22.83
C ARG A 425 2.02 24.50 22.50
N GLU A 426 1.22 23.44 22.66
CA GLU A 426 -0.21 23.49 22.39
C GLU A 426 -0.94 24.39 23.39
N ARG A 427 -0.54 24.42 24.65
CA ARG A 427 -1.09 25.36 25.64
C ARG A 427 -0.76 26.82 25.34
N ALA A 428 0.38 27.09 24.72
CA ALA A 428 0.73 28.44 24.28
C ALA A 428 -0.23 28.95 23.19
N LYS A 429 -0.73 28.03 22.34
CA LYS A 429 -1.75 28.35 21.32
C LYS A 429 -3.18 28.32 21.88
N ASN A 430 -3.48 27.34 22.74
CA ASN A 430 -4.80 27.09 23.28
C ASN A 430 -4.73 26.82 24.80
N PRO A 431 -4.99 27.84 25.65
CA PRO A 431 -4.94 27.70 27.10
C PRO A 431 -5.91 26.69 27.71
N ARG A 432 -6.93 26.22 26.96
CA ARG A 432 -7.90 25.20 27.41
C ARG A 432 -7.32 23.80 27.48
N VAL A 433 -6.20 23.53 26.80
CA VAL A 433 -5.52 22.23 26.85
C VAL A 433 -5.04 21.96 28.28
N ALA A 434 -5.34 20.79 28.85
CA ALA A 434 -4.93 20.45 30.21
C ALA A 434 -3.39 20.51 30.38
N PRO A 435 -2.89 20.94 31.56
CA PRO A 435 -1.44 21.01 31.80
C PRO A 435 -0.84 19.61 31.80
N TYR A 436 0.42 19.51 31.37
CA TYR A 436 1.16 18.25 31.47
C TYR A 436 1.24 17.79 32.93
N SER A 437 1.11 16.49 33.13
CA SER A 437 1.35 15.86 34.43
C SER A 437 2.09 14.54 34.27
N LEU A 438 3.29 14.46 34.84
CA LEU A 438 4.12 13.25 34.82
C LEU A 438 3.39 12.08 35.49
N THR A 439 2.76 12.31 36.65
CA THR A 439 2.01 11.28 37.36
C THR A 439 0.85 10.74 36.52
N GLN A 440 0.11 11.62 35.84
CA GLN A 440 -1.04 11.22 35.04
C GLN A 440 -0.62 10.42 33.80
N ALA A 441 0.42 10.87 33.10
CA ALA A 441 0.94 10.17 31.93
C ALA A 441 1.53 8.80 32.31
N TYR A 442 2.34 8.75 33.37
CA TYR A 442 2.99 7.53 33.82
C TYR A 442 2.00 6.50 34.38
N PHE A 443 0.93 6.95 35.07
CA PHE A 443 -0.15 6.08 35.51
C PHE A 443 -0.75 5.28 34.36
N TRP A 444 -1.08 5.93 33.24
CA TRP A 444 -1.66 5.23 32.09
C TRP A 444 -0.68 4.28 31.41
N ILE A 445 0.61 4.65 31.31
CA ILE A 445 1.66 3.74 30.83
C ILE A 445 1.69 2.47 31.69
N GLN A 446 1.63 2.61 33.03
CA GLN A 446 1.63 1.47 33.94
C GLN A 446 0.38 0.61 33.77
N ILE A 447 -0.82 1.21 33.72
CA ILE A 447 -2.07 0.46 33.51
C ILE A 447 -2.02 -0.35 32.22
N PHE A 448 -1.57 0.24 31.12
CA PHE A 448 -1.48 -0.43 29.82
C PHE A 448 -0.39 -1.52 29.82
N HIS A 449 0.74 -1.27 30.47
CA HIS A 449 1.80 -2.27 30.62
C HIS A 449 1.33 -3.47 31.47
N HIS A 450 0.60 -3.24 32.58
CA HIS A 450 0.03 -4.33 33.37
C HIS A 450 -1.06 -5.09 32.60
N ALA A 451 -1.90 -4.39 31.85
CA ALA A 451 -2.87 -5.02 30.96
C ALA A 451 -2.21 -5.98 29.98
N ARG A 452 -1.09 -5.57 29.39
CA ARG A 452 -0.28 -6.42 28.51
C ARG A 452 0.16 -7.69 29.18
N VAL A 453 0.84 -7.58 30.32
CA VAL A 453 1.36 -8.75 31.04
C VAL A 453 0.23 -9.72 31.37
N SER A 454 -0.94 -9.20 31.75
CA SER A 454 -2.11 -10.02 32.04
C SER A 454 -2.72 -10.68 30.80
N LEU A 455 -2.83 -9.98 29.68
CA LEU A 455 -3.36 -10.53 28.43
C LEU A 455 -2.41 -11.58 27.82
N GLU A 456 -1.11 -11.35 27.87
CA GLU A 456 -0.09 -12.31 27.42
C GLU A 456 -0.07 -13.57 28.29
N ALA A 457 -0.21 -13.41 29.62
CA ALA A 457 -0.27 -14.55 30.54
C ALA A 457 -1.55 -15.38 30.39
N ALA A 458 -2.67 -14.76 29.95
CA ALA A 458 -3.94 -15.45 29.72
C ALA A 458 -3.89 -16.39 28.50
N GLY A 459 -3.09 -16.03 27.48
CA GLY A 459 -2.92 -16.83 26.25
C GLY A 459 -4.19 -16.93 25.39
N GLU A 460 -4.09 -17.64 24.26
CA GLU A 460 -5.18 -17.76 23.28
C GLU A 460 -6.46 -18.39 23.84
N LYS A 461 -6.32 -19.35 24.77
CA LYS A 461 -7.47 -20.09 25.33
C LYS A 461 -8.40 -19.21 26.16
N SER A 462 -7.90 -18.13 26.75
CA SER A 462 -8.68 -17.22 27.59
C SER A 462 -9.17 -15.97 26.85
N LEU A 463 -8.64 -15.71 25.64
CA LEU A 463 -9.00 -14.57 24.78
C LEU A 463 -9.36 -15.09 23.38
N PRO A 464 -10.43 -15.88 23.24
CA PRO A 464 -10.77 -16.50 21.97
C PRO A 464 -10.96 -15.44 20.88
N GLY A 465 -10.34 -15.63 19.71
CA GLY A 465 -10.52 -14.77 18.54
C GLY A 465 -10.17 -13.29 18.76
N LEU A 466 -9.13 -13.01 19.53
CA LEU A 466 -8.43 -11.73 19.56
C LEU A 466 -6.92 -11.99 19.40
N PRO A 467 -6.14 -11.04 18.88
CA PRO A 467 -4.69 -11.18 18.88
C PRO A 467 -4.16 -11.27 20.32
N THR A 468 -3.19 -12.17 20.54
CA THR A 468 -2.50 -12.32 21.83
C THR A 468 -1.53 -11.18 22.13
N GLN A 469 -1.07 -10.48 21.09
CA GLN A 469 -0.15 -9.36 21.20
C GLN A 469 -0.91 -8.03 21.11
N ILE A 470 -0.68 -7.12 22.07
CA ILE A 470 -1.30 -5.78 22.07
C ILE A 470 -0.90 -4.93 20.86
N SER A 471 0.30 -5.15 20.31
CA SER A 471 0.75 -4.47 19.09
C SER A 471 -0.20 -4.68 17.90
N ALA A 472 -0.95 -5.79 17.88
CA ALA A 472 -1.91 -6.11 16.83
C ALA A 472 -3.35 -5.62 17.13
N LEU A 473 -3.63 -5.10 18.33
CA LEU A 473 -4.94 -4.51 18.64
C LEU A 473 -5.02 -3.07 18.13
N SER A 474 -6.21 -2.64 17.70
CA SER A 474 -6.51 -1.22 17.52
C SER A 474 -6.72 -0.54 18.88
N PHE A 475 -6.54 0.78 18.94
CA PHE A 475 -6.76 1.54 20.18
C PHE A 475 -8.18 1.36 20.72
N GLU A 476 -9.20 1.40 19.84
CA GLU A 476 -10.60 1.24 20.24
C GLU A 476 -10.90 -0.19 20.71
N ALA A 477 -10.33 -1.21 20.06
CA ALA A 477 -10.44 -2.59 20.52
C ALA A 477 -9.78 -2.81 21.88
N PHE A 478 -8.59 -2.24 22.10
CA PHE A 478 -7.90 -2.30 23.38
C PHE A 478 -8.70 -1.62 24.50
N LYS A 479 -9.25 -0.43 24.22
CA LYS A 479 -10.10 0.32 25.15
C LYS A 479 -11.37 -0.45 25.51
N ALA A 480 -12.03 -1.07 24.52
CA ALA A 480 -13.20 -1.90 24.71
C ALA A 480 -12.90 -3.16 25.53
N LEU A 481 -11.78 -3.83 25.24
CA LEU A 481 -11.35 -5.05 25.91
C LEU A 481 -11.20 -4.84 27.43
N LEU A 482 -10.59 -3.73 27.81
CA LEU A 482 -10.37 -3.38 29.21
C LEU A 482 -11.51 -2.57 29.83
N ASN A 483 -12.53 -2.21 29.04
CA ASN A 483 -13.63 -1.33 29.43
C ASN A 483 -13.13 0.01 30.04
N LEU A 484 -12.14 0.62 29.38
CA LEU A 484 -11.50 1.85 29.86
C LEU A 484 -12.40 3.07 29.64
N LYS A 485 -12.72 3.76 30.73
CA LYS A 485 -13.54 4.98 30.75
C LYS A 485 -12.71 6.25 30.88
N GLY A 486 -11.45 6.13 31.29
CA GLY A 486 -10.53 7.24 31.50
C GLY A 486 -10.61 7.87 32.90
N ASP A 487 -11.35 7.25 33.82
CA ASP A 487 -11.48 7.68 35.21
C ASP A 487 -11.02 6.64 36.24
N GLU A 488 -10.36 5.57 35.77
CA GLU A 488 -9.76 4.50 36.57
C GLU A 488 -8.78 5.03 37.64
N TRP A 489 -8.13 6.16 37.38
CA TRP A 489 -7.24 6.82 38.33
C TRP A 489 -7.91 7.16 39.66
N LYS A 490 -9.24 7.40 39.68
CA LYS A 490 -9.99 7.74 40.90
C LYS A 490 -9.97 6.65 41.96
N LEU A 491 -9.68 5.41 41.56
CA LEU A 491 -9.54 4.28 42.49
C LEU A 491 -8.20 4.32 43.24
N HIS A 492 -7.21 5.02 42.68
CA HIS A 492 -5.82 4.98 43.13
C HIS A 492 -5.37 6.32 43.71
N TYR A 493 -5.88 7.43 43.19
CA TYR A 493 -5.49 8.78 43.58
C TYR A 493 -6.66 9.62 44.06
N SER A 494 -6.44 10.39 45.13
CA SER A 494 -7.33 11.49 45.46
C SER A 494 -7.18 12.64 44.46
N PRO A 495 -8.24 13.45 44.22
CA PRO A 495 -8.12 14.65 43.38
C PRO A 495 -7.04 15.63 43.84
N ARG A 496 -6.72 15.62 45.15
CA ARG A 496 -5.68 16.45 45.76
C ARG A 496 -4.29 16.06 45.26
N VAL A 497 -3.97 14.77 45.21
CA VAL A 497 -2.67 14.29 44.71
C VAL A 497 -2.62 14.33 43.18
N TRP A 498 -3.67 13.85 42.51
CA TRP A 498 -3.75 13.73 41.04
C TRP A 498 -3.56 15.05 40.29
N ASN A 499 -4.08 16.15 40.84
CA ASN A 499 -4.02 17.48 40.22
C ASN A 499 -2.95 18.40 40.84
N SER A 500 -2.14 17.87 41.76
CA SER A 500 -1.15 18.64 42.50
C SER A 500 -0.02 19.17 41.60
N ILE A 501 0.65 20.24 42.03
CA ILE A 501 1.87 20.74 41.36
C ILE A 501 2.99 19.69 41.40
N PRO A 502 3.27 19.01 42.54
CA PRO A 502 4.22 17.90 42.58
C PRO A 502 3.95 16.82 41.54
N ALA A 503 2.68 16.44 41.32
CA ALA A 503 2.31 15.44 40.32
C ALA A 503 2.71 15.80 38.87
N ARG A 504 2.93 17.09 38.60
CA ARG A 504 3.39 17.57 37.30
C ARG A 504 4.89 17.41 37.07
N MET A 505 5.66 17.49 38.15
CA MET A 505 7.12 17.50 38.11
C MET A 505 7.70 16.12 38.38
N GLU A 506 7.10 15.38 39.31
CA GLU A 506 7.59 14.09 39.79
C GLU A 506 6.44 13.09 39.89
N PHE A 507 6.76 11.81 39.69
CA PHE A 507 5.78 10.74 39.86
C PHE A 507 5.37 10.63 41.33
N GLN A 508 4.09 10.85 41.60
CA GLN A 508 3.52 10.68 42.94
C GLN A 508 2.99 9.25 43.07
N ILE A 509 3.24 8.62 44.20
CA ILE A 509 2.71 7.29 44.51
C ILE A 509 1.20 7.41 44.80
N PRO A 510 0.35 6.45 44.39
CA PRO A 510 -1.06 6.43 44.73
C PRO A 510 -1.32 6.55 46.24
N ASP A 511 -2.22 7.46 46.63
CA ASP A 511 -2.57 7.73 48.02
C ASP A 511 -3.83 6.99 48.52
N LEU A 512 -4.65 6.45 47.61
CA LEU A 512 -5.85 5.68 47.97
C LEU A 512 -5.61 4.16 47.92
N LYS A 513 -5.10 3.67 46.78
CA LYS A 513 -4.87 2.24 46.56
C LYS A 513 -3.64 2.03 45.68
N PRO A 514 -2.75 1.07 46.01
CA PRO A 514 -1.63 0.75 45.13
C PRO A 514 -2.10 0.30 43.75
N LEU A 515 -1.25 0.47 42.74
CA LEU A 515 -1.54 0.03 41.39
C LEU A 515 -1.66 -1.50 41.33
N PRO A 516 -2.54 -2.04 40.48
CA PRO A 516 -2.73 -3.48 40.37
C PRO A 516 -1.48 -4.14 39.76
N ASN A 517 -1.00 -5.22 40.38
CA ASN A 517 0.14 -6.00 39.85
C ASN A 517 -0.24 -6.81 38.59
N ALA A 518 -1.52 -7.16 38.43
CA ALA A 518 -2.11 -7.81 37.26
C ALA A 518 -3.54 -7.32 37.07
N LEU A 519 -3.95 -7.05 35.83
CA LEU A 519 -5.36 -6.83 35.51
C LEU A 519 -6.10 -8.16 35.41
N ILE A 520 -7.36 -8.16 35.84
CA ILE A 520 -8.26 -9.31 35.75
C ILE A 520 -8.53 -9.61 34.27
N VAL A 521 -8.60 -10.91 33.91
CA VAL A 521 -8.98 -11.35 32.56
C VAL A 521 -10.33 -10.69 32.19
N PRO A 522 -10.42 -10.02 31.03
CA PRO A 522 -11.65 -9.37 30.60
C PRO A 522 -12.84 -10.34 30.59
N PRO A 523 -14.04 -9.92 31.03
CA PRO A 523 -15.22 -10.75 30.90
C PRO A 523 -15.55 -11.02 29.41
N PRO A 524 -16.25 -12.12 29.08
CA PRO A 524 -16.58 -12.48 27.70
C PRO A 524 -17.28 -11.37 26.90
N SER A 525 -18.10 -10.55 27.56
CA SER A 525 -18.77 -9.39 26.94
C SER A 525 -17.79 -8.35 26.38
N ASN A 526 -16.66 -8.13 27.06
CA ASN A 526 -15.66 -7.17 26.61
C ASN A 526 -14.83 -7.74 25.46
N ILE A 527 -14.55 -9.04 25.49
CA ILE A 527 -13.86 -9.74 24.40
C ILE A 527 -14.68 -9.61 23.12
N GLU A 528 -15.99 -9.84 23.20
CA GLU A 528 -16.88 -9.71 22.05
C GLU A 528 -16.96 -8.26 21.53
N LEU A 529 -17.03 -7.28 22.43
CA LEU A 529 -17.01 -5.87 22.05
C LEU A 529 -15.68 -5.47 21.39
N ALA A 530 -14.55 -5.89 21.95
CA ALA A 530 -13.23 -5.64 21.38
C ALA A 530 -13.07 -6.28 20.00
N ARG A 531 -13.63 -7.47 19.81
CA ARG A 531 -13.65 -8.15 18.51
C ARG A 531 -14.50 -7.38 17.49
N SER A 532 -15.65 -6.85 17.91
CA SER A 532 -16.44 -5.93 17.08
C SER A 532 -15.63 -4.70 16.67
N LYS A 533 -14.91 -4.08 17.61
CA LYS A 533 -14.05 -2.91 17.33
C LYS A 533 -12.85 -3.23 16.44
N MET A 534 -12.27 -4.42 16.54
CA MET A 534 -11.26 -4.89 15.59
C MET A 534 -11.87 -4.99 14.18
N LEU A 535 -13.05 -5.60 14.07
CA LEU A 535 -13.70 -5.78 12.79
C LEU A 535 -14.13 -4.45 12.17
N GLU A 536 -14.66 -3.52 12.97
CA GLU A 536 -14.93 -2.14 12.57
C GLU A 536 -13.66 -1.48 12.04
N SER A 537 -12.51 -1.61 12.72
CA SER A 537 -11.25 -1.04 12.22
C SER A 537 -10.77 -1.64 10.89
N ILE A 538 -11.11 -2.90 10.59
CA ILE A 538 -10.80 -3.58 9.32
C ILE A 538 -11.80 -3.15 8.21
N GLN A 539 -13.05 -2.87 8.58
CA GLN A 539 -14.09 -2.35 7.70
C GLN A 539 -13.86 -0.88 7.34
N GLU A 540 -13.44 -0.12 8.34
CA GLU A 540 -12.85 1.19 8.19
C GLU A 540 -11.58 1.08 7.34
N GLY A 541 -10.75 0.04 7.42
CA GLY A 541 -9.69 -0.18 6.41
C GLY A 541 -10.17 -0.24 4.94
N VAL A 542 -11.46 -0.52 4.68
CA VAL A 542 -12.10 -0.52 3.35
C VAL A 542 -12.90 0.78 3.06
N SER A 543 -13.24 1.59 4.08
CA SER A 543 -14.05 2.83 3.93
C SER A 543 -13.45 4.13 4.54
N ILE A 544 -12.50 4.02 5.44
CA ILE A 544 -11.62 5.03 6.05
C ILE A 544 -10.17 4.51 5.97
N ARG A 545 -9.54 4.83 4.85
CA ARG A 545 -8.09 4.90 4.58
C ARG A 545 -7.27 4.94 5.88
N HIS A 546 -6.19 4.15 6.03
CA HIS A 546 -5.23 4.37 7.13
C HIS A 546 -4.86 5.87 7.12
N GLU A 547 -5.38 6.62 8.08
CA GLU A 547 -5.10 8.05 8.14
C GLU A 547 -3.75 8.24 8.81
N ILE A 548 -3.02 9.26 8.36
CA ILE A 548 -1.80 9.67 9.05
C ILE A 548 -2.20 9.98 10.50
N PRO A 549 -1.54 9.37 11.51
CA PRO A 549 -1.85 9.64 12.91
C PRO A 549 -1.84 11.14 13.23
N ARG A 550 -2.53 11.52 14.30
CA ARG A 550 -2.59 12.93 14.73
C ARG A 550 -1.18 13.44 15.03
N ASP A 551 -0.95 14.73 14.84
CA ASP A 551 0.39 15.33 15.06
C ASP A 551 0.95 15.01 16.46
N GLU A 552 0.10 15.01 17.49
CA GLU A 552 0.50 14.63 18.84
C GLU A 552 1.06 13.20 18.92
N ASP A 553 0.40 12.25 18.27
CA ASP A 553 0.79 10.85 18.24
C ASP A 553 2.13 10.71 17.48
N LEU A 554 2.26 11.42 16.35
CA LEU A 554 3.49 11.46 15.55
C LEU A 554 4.68 12.09 16.28
N VAL A 555 4.47 13.12 17.11
CA VAL A 555 5.53 13.72 17.92
C VAL A 555 6.14 12.70 18.88
N VAL A 556 5.30 11.87 19.51
CA VAL A 556 5.75 10.83 20.44
C VAL A 556 6.48 9.72 19.67
N MET A 557 5.92 9.26 18.54
CA MET A 557 6.57 8.25 17.69
C MET A 557 7.95 8.73 17.19
N ALA A 558 8.05 9.98 16.74
CA ALA A 558 9.29 10.59 16.28
C ALA A 558 10.34 10.68 17.38
N ALA A 559 9.96 11.09 18.60
CA ALA A 559 10.88 11.21 19.72
C ALA A 559 11.45 9.85 20.15
N ILE A 560 10.60 8.82 20.22
CA ILE A 560 11.04 7.44 20.50
C ILE A 560 12.03 6.98 19.43
N LEU A 561 11.69 7.16 18.15
CA LEU A 561 12.55 6.77 17.02
C LEU A 561 13.92 7.45 17.05
N VAL A 562 13.96 8.76 17.29
CA VAL A 562 15.21 9.51 17.38
C VAL A 562 16.06 9.04 18.56
N GLY A 563 15.44 8.81 19.72
CA GLY A 563 16.13 8.32 20.91
C GLY A 563 16.69 6.91 20.73
N GLU A 564 15.97 6.04 20.03
CA GLU A 564 16.44 4.69 19.69
C GLU A 564 17.66 4.73 18.74
N VAL A 565 17.62 5.59 17.72
CA VAL A 565 18.74 5.75 16.77
C VAL A 565 19.96 6.35 17.46
N GLY A 566 19.79 7.34 18.33
CA GLY A 566 20.90 7.96 19.07
C GLY A 566 21.62 7.00 20.03
N ALA A 567 20.98 5.88 20.39
CA ALA A 567 21.58 4.83 21.23
C ALA A 567 22.31 3.74 20.41
N LEU A 568 22.29 3.81 19.08
CA LEU A 568 23.06 2.90 18.22
C LEU A 568 24.54 3.32 18.24
N GLU A 569 25.42 2.43 18.72
CA GLU A 569 26.86 2.69 18.83
C GLU A 569 27.58 2.68 17.47
N SER A 570 26.96 2.13 16.41
CA SER A 570 27.50 2.08 15.05
C SER A 570 26.41 1.92 13.98
N SER A 571 26.73 2.25 12.72
CA SER A 571 25.90 1.92 11.55
C SER A 571 25.71 0.40 11.48
N PRO A 572 24.49 -0.13 11.61
CA PRO A 572 24.29 -1.56 11.67
C PRO A 572 24.64 -2.23 10.33
N GLU A 573 25.31 -3.38 10.38
CA GLU A 573 25.57 -4.22 9.19
C GLU A 573 24.28 -4.69 8.51
N GLU A 574 23.18 -4.73 9.27
CA GLU A 574 21.86 -5.22 8.83
C GLU A 574 20.76 -4.35 9.45
N ILE A 575 19.86 -3.81 8.62
CA ILE A 575 18.72 -3.02 9.11
C ILE A 575 17.66 -3.96 9.68
N LYS A 576 17.31 -3.76 10.95
CA LYS A 576 16.34 -4.58 11.72
C LYS A 576 15.17 -3.81 12.30
N THR A 577 15.23 -2.48 12.27
CA THR A 577 14.24 -1.61 12.90
C THR A 577 13.89 -0.45 11.99
N HIS A 578 12.69 0.12 12.20
CA HIS A 578 12.23 1.31 11.48
C HIS A 578 13.19 2.49 11.65
N GLY A 579 13.67 2.72 12.88
CA GLY A 579 14.66 3.76 13.16
C GLY A 579 15.97 3.53 12.41
N GLY A 580 16.47 2.29 12.38
CA GLY A 580 17.68 1.94 11.63
C GLY A 580 17.54 2.16 10.12
N LEU A 581 16.36 1.86 9.55
CA LEU A 581 16.05 2.16 8.16
C LEU A 581 16.14 3.66 7.87
N LEU A 582 15.42 4.48 8.65
CA LEU A 582 15.41 5.92 8.42
C LEU A 582 16.78 6.55 8.65
N ALA A 583 17.55 6.07 9.62
CA ALA A 583 18.92 6.52 9.87
C ALA A 583 19.85 6.19 8.69
N TYR A 584 19.75 4.98 8.13
CA TYR A 584 20.49 4.57 6.94
C TYR A 584 20.11 5.41 5.72
N LEU A 585 18.81 5.59 5.47
CA LEU A 585 18.35 6.41 4.35
C LEU A 585 18.74 7.87 4.51
N TYR A 586 18.66 8.42 5.73
CA TYR A 586 19.12 9.77 6.02
C TYR A 586 20.63 9.93 5.74
N SER A 587 21.47 9.00 6.20
CA SER A 587 22.92 9.11 5.99
C SER A 587 23.31 9.00 4.52
N ARG A 588 22.56 8.21 3.74
CA ARG A 588 22.83 7.98 2.32
C ARG A 588 22.16 8.96 1.38
N LEU A 589 21.06 9.61 1.75
CA LEU A 589 20.26 10.46 0.85
C LEU A 589 20.17 11.92 1.30
N VAL A 590 20.48 12.22 2.57
CA VAL A 590 20.25 13.54 3.18
C VAL A 590 21.54 14.17 3.69
N SER A 591 22.38 13.43 4.45
CA SER A 591 23.62 13.99 5.01
C SER A 591 24.77 14.03 3.99
N ASP A 592 25.55 15.11 4.03
CA ASP A 592 26.75 15.28 3.19
C ASP A 592 27.95 14.41 3.65
N GLU A 593 27.94 13.90 4.89
CA GLU A 593 29.06 13.14 5.48
C GLU A 593 29.26 11.73 4.88
N GLY A 594 28.32 11.23 4.07
CA GLY A 594 28.42 9.92 3.42
C GLY A 594 29.19 9.90 2.10
N THR A 595 29.65 11.04 1.61
CA THR A 595 30.28 11.16 0.29
C THR A 595 31.81 11.20 0.40
N GLY A 596 32.44 10.02 0.37
CA GLY A 596 33.85 9.90 -0.03
C GLY A 596 34.10 10.20 -1.52
N VAL A 597 33.19 10.95 -2.16
CA VAL A 597 33.24 11.37 -3.55
C VAL A 597 32.97 12.88 -3.53
N ASP A 598 33.94 13.64 -4.02
CA ASP A 598 33.92 15.09 -4.12
C ASP A 598 32.62 15.55 -4.81
N VAL A 599 31.74 16.23 -4.08
CA VAL A 599 30.51 16.81 -4.65
C VAL A 599 30.87 18.12 -5.31
N GLY A 600 31.48 18.02 -6.50
CA GLY A 600 31.41 19.08 -7.49
C GLY A 600 29.96 19.31 -7.92
N GLU A 601 29.68 20.44 -8.56
CA GLU A 601 28.37 20.94 -9.01
C GLU A 601 27.61 20.00 -9.98
N GLU A 602 27.32 18.77 -9.58
CA GLU A 602 26.46 17.86 -10.34
C GLU A 602 25.01 18.15 -9.99
N GLY A 603 24.33 18.75 -10.97
CA GLY A 603 22.90 19.01 -10.94
C GLY A 603 22.06 17.75 -10.74
N SER A 604 20.75 17.94 -10.78
CA SER A 604 19.70 16.98 -10.46
C SER A 604 19.81 15.55 -11.05
N LEU A 605 20.70 15.33 -12.03
CA LEU A 605 21.08 14.04 -12.62
C LEU A 605 21.58 12.98 -11.62
N GLY A 606 22.25 13.36 -10.53
CA GLY A 606 22.84 12.39 -9.58
C GLY A 606 21.86 11.80 -8.55
N VAL A 607 20.78 12.52 -8.22
CA VAL A 607 19.91 12.18 -7.08
C VAL A 607 19.05 10.94 -7.36
N SER A 608 18.48 10.81 -8.56
CA SER A 608 17.64 9.67 -8.95
C SER A 608 18.40 8.37 -9.06
N SER A 609 19.60 8.41 -9.66
CA SER A 609 20.48 7.23 -9.78
C SER A 609 20.95 6.76 -8.39
N ARG A 610 21.39 7.71 -7.53
CA ARG A 610 21.78 7.44 -6.15
C ARG A 610 20.63 6.82 -5.34
N ALA A 611 19.43 7.35 -5.46
CA ALA A 611 18.28 6.87 -4.71
C ALA A 611 17.89 5.42 -5.06
N VAL A 612 17.99 5.05 -6.34
CA VAL A 612 17.72 3.69 -6.81
C VAL A 612 18.80 2.72 -6.34
N SER A 613 20.09 3.09 -6.44
CA SER A 613 21.19 2.29 -5.90
C SER A 613 21.03 2.07 -4.39
N VAL A 614 20.70 3.12 -3.63
CA VAL A 614 20.40 3.00 -2.19
C VAL A 614 19.24 2.03 -1.93
N ALA A 615 18.17 2.07 -2.73
CA ALA A 615 17.05 1.15 -2.58
C ALA A 615 17.48 -0.31 -2.81
N LEU A 616 18.26 -0.57 -3.86
CA LEU A 616 18.71 -1.92 -4.21
C LEU A 616 19.75 -2.47 -3.20
N GLU A 617 20.57 -1.60 -2.64
CA GLU A 617 21.64 -1.93 -1.69
C GLU A 617 21.19 -1.97 -0.22
N LEU A 618 19.92 -1.67 0.08
CA LEU A 618 19.37 -1.71 1.45
C LEU A 618 19.68 -3.06 2.14
N PRO A 619 20.50 -3.06 3.21
CA PRO A 619 20.93 -4.30 3.85
C PRO A 619 19.88 -4.83 4.85
N GLY A 620 19.63 -6.13 4.81
CA GLY A 620 18.83 -6.84 5.80
C GLY A 620 17.36 -7.10 5.43
N PRO A 621 16.65 -7.92 6.23
CA PRO A 621 15.32 -8.44 5.92
C PRO A 621 14.19 -7.51 6.37
N TYR A 622 14.48 -6.36 7.01
CA TYR A 622 13.44 -5.49 7.56
C TYR A 622 12.44 -5.01 6.49
N LEU A 623 12.91 -4.76 5.27
CA LEU A 623 12.09 -4.49 4.10
C LEU A 623 12.36 -5.53 3.01
N SER A 624 11.41 -6.42 2.79
CA SER A 624 11.35 -7.25 1.59
C SER A 624 10.70 -6.47 0.45
N GLY A 625 11.08 -6.82 -0.77
CA GLY A 625 10.40 -6.33 -1.96
C GLY A 625 10.86 -4.96 -2.47
N ILE A 626 10.77 -4.79 -3.80
CA ILE A 626 11.20 -3.57 -4.48
C ILE A 626 10.25 -2.42 -4.17
N THR A 627 8.95 -2.66 -4.10
CA THR A 627 7.95 -1.62 -3.77
C THR A 627 8.23 -1.00 -2.41
N GLY A 628 8.48 -1.83 -1.39
CA GLY A 628 8.71 -1.33 -0.03
C GLY A 628 9.99 -0.52 0.11
N LYS A 629 11.08 -0.98 -0.50
CA LYS A 629 12.36 -0.28 -0.53
C LYS A 629 12.23 1.08 -1.22
N MET A 630 11.64 1.11 -2.41
CA MET A 630 11.45 2.32 -3.19
C MET A 630 10.49 3.31 -2.51
N PHE A 631 9.44 2.83 -1.86
CA PHE A 631 8.51 3.65 -1.09
C PHE A 631 9.25 4.52 -0.07
N TRP A 632 10.05 3.91 0.81
CA TRP A 632 10.74 4.63 1.88
C TRP A 632 11.80 5.59 1.35
N VAL A 633 12.52 5.19 0.30
CA VAL A 633 13.47 6.08 -0.40
C VAL A 633 12.74 7.33 -0.94
N GLN A 634 11.59 7.16 -1.60
CA GLN A 634 10.80 8.27 -2.11
C GLN A 634 10.31 9.18 -0.97
N GLN A 635 9.81 8.63 0.14
CA GLN A 635 9.33 9.42 1.27
C GLN A 635 10.46 10.23 1.95
N VAL A 636 11.65 9.65 2.11
CA VAL A 636 12.81 10.35 2.71
C VAL A 636 13.29 11.48 1.79
N ILE A 637 13.34 11.25 0.48
CA ILE A 637 13.78 12.29 -0.46
C ILE A 637 12.75 13.41 -0.58
N ALA A 638 11.46 13.06 -0.59
CA ALA A 638 10.36 14.02 -0.53
C ALA A 638 10.50 14.95 0.69
N ALA A 639 10.78 14.39 1.86
CA ALA A 639 11.03 15.15 3.07
C ALA A 639 12.31 15.99 2.99
N SER A 640 13.39 15.45 2.41
CA SER A 640 14.67 16.13 2.22
C SER A 640 14.55 17.34 1.29
N ALA A 641 13.83 17.20 0.16
CA ALA A 641 13.59 18.30 -0.77
C ALA A 641 12.83 19.45 -0.10
N LYS A 642 11.82 19.14 0.72
CA LYS A 642 11.09 20.15 1.51
C LYS A 642 11.98 20.84 2.53
N ALA A 643 12.83 20.09 3.22
CA ALA A 643 13.80 20.65 4.17
C ALA A 643 14.84 21.56 3.50
N LYS A 644 15.42 21.13 2.38
CA LYS A 644 16.39 21.92 1.61
C LYS A 644 15.77 23.20 1.06
N ALA A 645 14.51 23.15 0.61
CA ALA A 645 13.79 24.34 0.17
C ALA A 645 13.58 25.38 1.29
N ALA A 646 13.53 24.94 2.56
CA ALA A 646 13.49 25.82 3.73
C ALA A 646 14.87 26.38 4.13
N GLY A 647 15.97 25.91 3.51
CA GLY A 647 17.33 26.38 3.77
C GLY A 647 18.01 25.72 4.98
N ASP A 648 17.47 24.61 5.49
CA ASP A 648 17.97 23.99 6.71
C ASP A 648 19.01 22.88 6.43
N GLN A 649 20.19 22.98 7.04
CA GLN A 649 21.07 21.83 7.24
C GLN A 649 20.60 21.13 8.53
N LEU A 650 19.87 20.03 8.38
CA LEU A 650 19.19 19.37 9.49
C LEU A 650 19.96 18.15 9.95
N SER A 651 20.29 18.05 11.24
CA SER A 651 20.65 16.77 11.87
C SER A 651 19.52 15.75 11.74
N PHE A 652 19.81 14.45 11.94
CA PHE A 652 18.79 13.39 11.88
C PHE A 652 17.56 13.69 12.75
N SER A 653 17.80 14.16 13.98
CA SER A 653 16.72 14.54 14.91
C SER A 653 15.87 15.68 14.35
N GLN A 654 16.48 16.72 13.80
CA GLN A 654 15.74 17.85 13.24
C GLN A 654 14.99 17.45 11.97
N PHE A 655 15.57 16.59 11.13
CA PHE A 655 14.96 16.04 9.93
C PHE A 655 13.67 15.26 10.26
N ILE A 656 13.75 14.29 11.18
CA ILE A 656 12.59 13.50 11.61
C ILE A 656 11.53 14.40 12.28
N ASN A 657 11.94 15.39 13.06
CA ASN A 657 11.00 16.33 13.69
C ASN A 657 10.29 17.25 12.69
N GLY A 658 10.91 17.55 11.54
CA GLY A 658 10.29 18.26 10.43
C GLY A 658 9.39 17.37 9.57
N ALA A 659 9.68 16.07 9.51
CA ALA A 659 8.97 15.07 8.71
C ALA A 659 8.39 13.94 9.57
N ARG A 660 7.61 14.27 10.61
CA ARG A 660 7.15 13.30 11.64
C ARG A 660 6.35 12.13 11.11
N HIS A 661 5.66 12.29 9.98
CA HIS A 661 4.93 11.22 9.31
C HIS A 661 5.85 10.03 8.97
N LEU A 662 7.15 10.25 8.75
CA LEU A 662 8.12 9.18 8.52
C LEU A 662 8.27 8.26 9.73
N ALA A 663 8.01 8.74 10.95
CA ALA A 663 8.06 7.91 12.16
C ALA A 663 6.91 6.89 12.26
N HIS A 664 5.87 7.06 11.44
CA HIS A 664 4.77 6.11 11.35
C HIS A 664 5.15 4.90 10.48
N GLU A 665 5.46 3.78 11.13
CA GLU A 665 5.90 2.55 10.46
C GLU A 665 4.89 1.97 9.46
N GLN A 666 3.58 2.18 9.70
CA GLN A 666 2.50 1.76 8.80
C GLN A 666 2.15 2.81 7.73
N LEU A 667 2.98 3.84 7.54
CA LEU A 667 2.80 4.84 6.48
C LEU A 667 2.56 4.23 5.08
N PRO A 668 3.16 3.09 4.68
CA PRO A 668 2.81 2.42 3.43
C PRO A 668 1.31 2.16 3.25
N LEU A 669 0.61 1.75 4.31
CA LEU A 669 -0.80 1.34 4.25
C LEU A 669 -1.77 2.53 4.09
N VAL A 670 -1.24 3.77 4.14
CA VAL A 670 -1.95 4.99 3.75
C VAL A 670 -2.10 5.08 2.22
N TYR A 671 -1.15 4.50 1.49
CA TYR A 671 -1.04 4.58 0.03
C TYR A 671 -1.36 3.25 -0.66
N TYR A 672 -1.00 2.14 -0.03
CA TYR A 672 -1.18 0.79 -0.53
C TYR A 672 -2.26 0.06 0.25
N SER A 673 -3.03 -0.78 -0.43
CA SER A 673 -3.78 -1.82 0.22
C SER A 673 -2.80 -2.81 0.84
N GLN A 674 -3.19 -3.42 1.96
CA GLN A 674 -2.35 -4.44 2.59
C GLN A 674 -2.10 -5.61 1.62
N GLU A 675 -3.09 -5.89 0.79
CA GLU A 675 -3.08 -6.90 -0.24
C GLU A 675 -2.01 -6.66 -1.31
N LEU A 676 -1.93 -5.42 -1.82
CA LEU A 676 -0.92 -5.07 -2.81
C LEU A 676 0.47 -5.02 -2.17
N TRP A 677 0.56 -4.48 -0.95
CA TRP A 677 1.83 -4.38 -0.22
C TRP A 677 2.48 -5.74 0.07
N GLU A 678 1.66 -6.77 0.34
CA GLU A 678 2.10 -8.14 0.64
C GLU A 678 2.21 -9.03 -0.64
N SER A 679 2.04 -8.48 -1.83
CA SER A 679 1.94 -9.25 -3.08
C SER A 679 3.30 -9.60 -3.70
N LYS A 680 3.31 -10.65 -4.54
CA LYS A 680 4.53 -11.03 -5.27
C LYS A 680 4.98 -9.97 -6.26
N GLU A 681 4.04 -9.25 -6.87
CA GLU A 681 4.31 -8.12 -7.75
C GLU A 681 5.00 -6.98 -7.02
N ALA A 682 4.58 -6.66 -5.79
CA ALA A 682 5.22 -5.65 -4.97
C ALA A 682 6.62 -6.07 -4.49
N ASP A 683 6.82 -7.38 -4.33
CA ASP A 683 8.14 -7.96 -4.06
C ASP A 683 9.08 -7.85 -5.26
N ASP A 684 8.62 -8.26 -6.44
CA ASP A 684 9.45 -8.41 -7.63
C ASP A 684 9.65 -7.09 -8.40
N ALA A 685 8.73 -6.14 -8.26
CA ALA A 685 8.76 -4.85 -8.95
C ALA A 685 8.25 -3.72 -8.06
N PHE A 686 8.42 -2.48 -8.52
CA PHE A 686 7.76 -1.34 -7.91
C PHE A 686 6.34 -1.21 -8.45
N VAL A 687 5.33 -1.39 -7.61
CA VAL A 687 3.93 -1.21 -7.98
C VAL A 687 3.46 0.14 -7.44
N PRO A 688 2.70 0.95 -8.21
CA PRO A 688 2.13 2.20 -7.75
C PRO A 688 1.05 1.93 -6.70
N PRO A 689 0.79 2.92 -5.83
CA PRO A 689 -0.21 2.79 -4.79
C PRO A 689 -1.63 2.69 -5.37
N ASP A 690 -2.42 1.76 -4.84
CA ASP A 690 -3.80 1.47 -5.24
C ASP A 690 -4.86 2.12 -4.35
N VAL A 691 -4.47 2.64 -3.18
CA VAL A 691 -5.39 3.33 -2.24
C VAL A 691 -5.32 4.85 -2.41
N ARG A 692 -4.11 5.42 -2.43
CA ARG A 692 -3.90 6.86 -2.56
C ARG A 692 -2.70 7.15 -3.46
N PRO A 693 -2.82 8.00 -4.48
CA PRO A 693 -1.65 8.40 -5.26
C PRO A 693 -0.66 9.14 -4.37
N PHE A 694 0.64 9.03 -4.69
CA PHE A 694 1.64 9.85 -4.04
C PHE A 694 1.38 11.33 -4.30
N PRO A 695 1.56 12.22 -3.32
CA PRO A 695 1.57 13.65 -3.59
C PRO A 695 2.74 13.94 -4.55
N ALA A 696 2.42 14.49 -5.72
CA ALA A 696 3.44 14.88 -6.69
C ALA A 696 4.46 15.83 -6.03
N LEU A 697 5.75 15.54 -6.20
CA LEU A 697 6.83 16.41 -5.74
C LEU A 697 6.97 17.60 -6.68
N ILE A 698 5.99 18.50 -6.61
CA ILE A 698 5.96 19.75 -7.35
C ILE A 698 6.61 20.80 -6.46
N ILE A 699 7.79 21.29 -6.86
CA ILE A 699 8.30 22.55 -6.34
C ILE A 699 7.71 23.64 -7.25
N PRO A 700 6.88 24.56 -6.73
CA PRO A 700 6.41 25.69 -7.53
C PRO A 700 7.63 26.45 -8.07
N ALA A 701 7.62 26.76 -9.36
CA ALA A 701 8.66 27.57 -9.97
C ALA A 701 8.77 28.88 -9.17
N LYS A 702 9.97 29.21 -8.70
CA LYS A 702 10.22 30.56 -8.19
C LYS A 702 10.01 31.52 -9.36
N GLU A 703 9.11 32.49 -9.17
CA GLU A 703 8.93 33.63 -10.08
C GLU A 703 10.24 34.39 -10.31
#